data_AF-A0A2V7ADF8-F1
#
_entry.id   AF-A0A2V7ADF8-F1
#
_cell.length_a   1.000
_cell.length_b   1.000
_cell.length_c   1.000
_cell.angle_alpha   90.00
_cell.angle_beta   90.00
_cell.angle_gamma   90.00
#
_symmetry.space_group_name_H-M   'P 1'
#
loop_
_entity.id
_entity.type
_entity.pdbx_description
1 polymer ?
#
loop_
_entity_poly.entity_id
_entity_poly.type
_entity_poly.pdbx_seq_one_letter_code
_entity_poly.pdbx_strand_id
1 'polypeptide(L)'
;MNRRDFFKIVTASGAAAASGGCQQATETILPLVVPNDQIVPGVASWYATVCRECPAGCGVIARNREGRVVKLEGNPDHPVNEGALCLRGQAALQGLYHPDRLSGPSVREAGGPAKPILWDAAEKLVAERIGALRAAGKGRAIAVVSQLETGNLGALLDRWIQALGARPRVTLEPFGYESIRAANKITFNRDAIPHYAFEDAEVVLSFGADFVETWLSNVNYTRTFTRMHSFRDGRAGTFIHVEPRQSLTAANADEWVRNVPGTEAMLALAILRVMVDEGAADKRFAEAVAQVDLKRAAEETGVGLPTIKHLAKVFAHAKPGLAIGGGVAVTGSNATQTQVAINLLNAAAGNVGKTVRFGPDSAYGKVTPHAEVAALARAMAGGEIEVLVLGGGVDPVFTLPSGLKFADALRKVALVVSFANLPDQTTELAHVSLPDTHWLESWGDYAPREGVLGLLQPTMAPIRDARPMGDTLLRIGRVALGAEEGKGPLPWPTFEQYLKAAWEPLVKGQLEAALRRGGLFGEVAPVAVTAKVTAGEPAPAKLEGDAGGLTLLAYPSLRFYDGRSAVSSWLQEAPDSITQAVWDAWVEVPEETAKKLGVAQGDMLAVKSPHGGLELPAYISPTLHPGTVAIPLGHRYSPYQRPRYVAADLRSLNPMALLPATADATSGGLAFMAVKVTLTKLGTRRPLAVLQATHDQDDRELARHVDLRAAREQALRGKGPAEAHVTMYDNQKYPGYRWGMSIDVDACVGCQACVVACQAENNVPVVGKASAAYGRQLHWMRLERWAEGSAAHPMNMFLPMLCQHCEVAPCEPVCPVYAAYRTDEGLNGQVYNRCVGTRYCGNNCPYHVRRFNWFQYEFPAPLEVQLNPDVTVRQLGVMEKCTMCIQRIVAGKDRARDEKRSVRDGDIVPACQQTCPTKAITFGNLKDDASEAAKLARSPRAYHVLDEIGTRPSVTYLKKVVREHA
;
A
#
# COMPACT_ATOMS: atom_id res chain seq x y z
N MET A 1 -45.68 35.44 -25.26
CA MET A 1 -46.07 34.89 -23.94
C MET A 1 -46.09 36.04 -22.93
N ASN A 2 -47.25 36.39 -22.38
CA ASN A 2 -47.40 37.58 -21.53
C ASN A 2 -47.01 37.24 -20.07
N ARG A 3 -46.56 38.22 -19.27
CA ARG A 3 -46.09 38.06 -17.87
C ARG A 3 -47.07 37.28 -16.99
N ARG A 4 -48.37 37.46 -17.21
CA ARG A 4 -49.47 36.77 -16.53
C ARG A 4 -49.62 35.31 -16.97
N ASP A 5 -49.31 34.98 -18.21
CA ASP A 5 -49.28 33.59 -18.71
C ASP A 5 -48.04 32.85 -18.20
N PHE A 6 -46.90 33.54 -18.10
CA PHE A 6 -45.68 33.02 -17.46
C PHE A 6 -45.94 32.67 -15.99
N PHE A 7 -46.58 33.57 -15.21
CA PHE A 7 -46.92 33.26 -13.82
C PHE A 7 -47.94 32.13 -13.69
N LYS A 8 -48.94 32.01 -14.58
CA LYS A 8 -49.87 30.86 -14.55
C LYS A 8 -49.15 29.54 -14.81
N ILE A 9 -48.21 29.50 -15.75
CA ILE A 9 -47.41 28.30 -16.04
C ILE A 9 -46.49 27.98 -14.86
N VAL A 10 -45.81 28.97 -14.27
CA VAL A 10 -44.95 28.77 -13.09
C VAL A 10 -45.76 28.32 -11.86
N THR A 11 -46.95 28.85 -11.62
CA THR A 11 -47.81 28.45 -10.50
C THR A 11 -48.41 27.06 -10.72
N ALA A 12 -48.80 26.71 -11.96
CA ALA A 12 -49.29 25.37 -12.28
C ALA A 12 -48.18 24.30 -12.26
N SER A 13 -46.96 24.66 -12.68
CA SER A 13 -45.77 23.78 -12.61
C SER A 13 -45.25 23.64 -11.19
N GLY A 14 -45.33 24.71 -10.39
CA GLY A 14 -44.93 24.73 -8.98
C GLY A 14 -45.84 23.94 -8.06
N ALA A 15 -47.16 23.91 -8.33
CA ALA A 15 -48.11 23.11 -7.56
C ALA A 15 -47.94 21.60 -7.79
N ALA A 16 -47.68 21.17 -9.03
CA ALA A 16 -47.43 19.75 -9.34
C ALA A 16 -46.07 19.27 -8.78
N ALA A 17 -45.05 20.13 -8.77
CA ALA A 17 -43.77 19.84 -8.12
C ALA A 17 -43.86 19.82 -6.58
N ALA A 18 -44.74 20.63 -5.98
CA ALA A 18 -44.96 20.65 -4.53
C ALA A 18 -45.71 19.40 -4.02
N SER A 19 -46.61 18.80 -4.81
CA SER A 19 -47.31 17.56 -4.42
C SER A 19 -46.44 16.30 -4.53
N GLY A 20 -45.38 16.30 -5.35
CA GLY A 20 -44.39 15.22 -5.40
C GLY A 20 -43.25 15.37 -4.38
N GLY A 21 -42.98 16.60 -3.92
CA GLY A 21 -41.89 16.91 -2.98
C GLY A 21 -42.17 16.62 -1.51
N CYS A 22 -43.39 16.20 -1.15
CA CYS A 22 -43.80 15.91 0.23
C CYS A 22 -44.27 14.46 0.47
N GLN A 23 -43.97 13.53 -0.42
CA GLN A 23 -44.06 12.11 -0.08
C GLN A 23 -42.68 11.65 0.35
N GLN A 24 -42.48 11.48 1.67
CA GLN A 24 -41.46 10.54 2.12
C GLN A 24 -41.76 9.22 1.42
N ALA A 25 -40.83 8.73 0.60
CA ALA A 25 -40.90 7.35 0.13
C ALA A 25 -41.14 6.48 1.37
N THR A 26 -42.13 5.59 1.33
CA THR A 26 -42.45 4.75 2.49
C THR A 26 -41.23 3.90 2.83
N GLU A 27 -40.50 4.26 3.88
CA GLU A 27 -39.34 3.50 4.33
C GLU A 27 -39.86 2.23 5.02
N THR A 28 -39.38 1.07 4.57
CA THR A 28 -39.77 -0.22 5.16
C THR A 28 -38.68 -0.69 6.10
N ILE A 29 -39.03 -0.95 7.36
CA ILE A 29 -38.15 -1.60 8.33
C ILE A 29 -38.40 -3.11 8.21
N LEU A 30 -37.39 -3.84 7.74
CA LEU A 30 -37.45 -5.29 7.56
C LEU A 30 -36.68 -6.00 8.70
N PRO A 31 -37.36 -6.64 9.66
CA PRO A 31 -36.68 -7.43 10.67
C PRO A 31 -36.14 -8.74 10.07
N LEU A 32 -35.19 -9.37 10.77
CA LEU A 32 -34.77 -10.73 10.44
C LEU A 32 -35.96 -11.69 10.56
N VAL A 33 -36.17 -12.51 9.54
CA VAL A 33 -37.20 -13.57 9.56
C VAL A 33 -36.92 -14.58 10.68
N VAL A 34 -35.64 -14.90 10.88
CA VAL A 34 -35.14 -15.75 11.97
C VAL A 34 -34.19 -14.91 12.81
N PRO A 35 -34.53 -14.59 14.07
CA PRO A 35 -33.64 -13.86 14.97
C PRO A 35 -32.30 -14.58 15.13
N ASN A 36 -31.20 -13.82 15.12
CA ASN A 36 -29.87 -14.30 15.43
C ASN A 36 -29.44 -13.66 16.76
N ASP A 37 -29.22 -14.47 17.78
CA ASP A 37 -28.84 -14.05 19.14
C ASP A 37 -27.45 -13.41 19.21
N GLN A 38 -26.60 -13.65 18.21
CA GLN A 38 -25.29 -13.02 18.06
C GLN A 38 -25.34 -11.64 17.38
N ILE A 39 -26.48 -11.24 16.83
CA ILE A 39 -26.65 -9.96 16.12
C ILE A 39 -27.60 -9.06 16.91
N VAL A 40 -27.07 -7.92 17.38
CA VAL A 40 -27.87 -6.85 17.95
C VAL A 40 -27.94 -5.70 16.94
N PRO A 41 -29.12 -5.42 16.33
CA PRO A 41 -29.25 -4.33 15.37
C PRO A 41 -28.78 -2.99 15.95
N GLY A 42 -27.93 -2.29 15.21
CA GLY A 42 -27.30 -1.04 15.65
C GLY A 42 -25.90 -1.22 16.27
N VAL A 43 -25.55 -2.44 16.70
CA VAL A 43 -24.26 -2.74 17.34
C VAL A 43 -23.35 -3.47 16.35
N ALA A 44 -22.14 -2.95 16.16
CA ALA A 44 -21.18 -3.58 15.26
C ALA A 44 -20.54 -4.82 15.90
N SER A 45 -20.40 -5.87 15.10
CA SER A 45 -19.57 -7.04 15.41
C SER A 45 -18.19 -6.89 14.76
N TRP A 46 -17.14 -7.37 15.42
CA TRP A 46 -15.77 -7.28 14.93
C TRP A 46 -15.19 -8.68 14.76
N TYR A 47 -14.73 -8.99 13.55
CA TYR A 47 -14.17 -10.29 13.20
C TYR A 47 -12.69 -10.16 12.83
N ALA A 48 -11.83 -10.99 13.42
CA ALA A 48 -10.40 -10.99 13.10
C ALA A 48 -10.12 -11.91 11.89
N THR A 49 -9.38 -11.42 10.91
CA THR A 49 -9.00 -12.13 9.68
C THR A 49 -7.65 -11.62 9.16
N VAL A 50 -7.24 -11.97 7.94
CA VAL A 50 -5.95 -11.56 7.34
C VAL A 50 -6.17 -10.89 5.99
N CYS A 51 -5.55 -9.72 5.79
CA CYS A 51 -5.54 -9.01 4.52
C CYS A 51 -4.73 -9.77 3.46
N ARG A 52 -5.30 -9.90 2.26
CA ARG A 52 -4.66 -10.56 1.09
C ARG A 52 -4.38 -9.61 -0.08
N GLU A 53 -4.41 -8.30 0.14
CA GLU A 53 -4.05 -7.28 -0.86
C GLU A 53 -2.56 -7.27 -1.24
N CYS A 54 -1.71 -7.94 -0.46
CA CYS A 54 -0.31 -8.24 -0.80
C CYS A 54 0.20 -9.39 0.08
N PRO A 55 1.39 -9.96 -0.22
CA PRO A 55 1.92 -11.08 0.55
C PRO A 55 2.40 -10.75 1.97
N ALA A 56 2.37 -9.47 2.38
CA ALA A 56 2.74 -9.07 3.75
C ALA A 56 1.86 -9.70 4.85
N GLY A 57 0.61 -10.09 4.53
CA GLY A 57 -0.28 -10.82 5.44
C GLY A 57 -0.61 -10.07 6.75
N CYS A 58 -1.04 -8.81 6.67
CA CYS A 58 -1.43 -8.03 7.85
C CYS A 58 -2.74 -8.57 8.46
N GLY A 59 -2.81 -8.66 9.79
CA GLY A 59 -4.04 -9.03 10.49
C GLY A 59 -5.04 -7.88 10.48
N VAL A 60 -6.31 -8.18 10.28
CA VAL A 60 -7.39 -7.20 10.14
C VAL A 60 -8.51 -7.52 11.11
N ILE A 61 -9.13 -6.50 11.68
CA ILE A 61 -10.45 -6.60 12.29
C ILE A 61 -11.49 -5.93 11.37
N ALA A 62 -12.47 -6.71 10.95
CA ALA A 62 -13.53 -6.27 10.05
C ALA A 62 -14.76 -5.85 10.86
N ARG A 63 -15.18 -4.59 10.71
CA ARG A 63 -16.40 -4.05 11.31
C ARG A 63 -17.60 -4.53 10.49
N ASN A 64 -18.34 -5.49 11.03
CA ASN A 64 -19.57 -6.00 10.46
C ASN A 64 -20.78 -5.29 11.09
N ARG A 65 -21.71 -4.85 10.23
CA ARG A 65 -23.01 -4.28 10.55
C ARG A 65 -24.09 -5.19 9.99
N GLU A 66 -24.76 -5.94 10.87
CA GLU A 66 -25.91 -6.79 10.52
C GLU A 66 -25.71 -7.69 9.28
N GLY A 67 -24.49 -8.24 9.09
CA GLY A 67 -24.16 -9.15 7.99
C GLY A 67 -23.30 -8.57 6.86
N ARG A 68 -23.00 -7.26 6.86
CA ARG A 68 -22.12 -6.61 5.87
C ARG A 68 -20.91 -5.95 6.52
N VAL A 69 -19.75 -6.01 5.88
CA VAL A 69 -18.55 -5.30 6.35
C VAL A 69 -18.57 -3.85 5.87
N VAL A 70 -18.27 -2.90 6.75
CA VAL A 70 -18.31 -1.45 6.45
C VAL A 70 -16.98 -0.73 6.70
N LYS A 71 -16.09 -1.32 7.48
CA LYS A 71 -14.77 -0.76 7.78
C LYS A 71 -13.78 -1.88 8.09
N LEU A 72 -12.54 -1.72 7.66
CA LEU A 72 -11.41 -2.56 8.03
C LEU A 72 -10.45 -1.75 8.90
N GLU A 73 -9.93 -2.36 9.95
CA GLU A 73 -8.84 -1.81 10.77
C GLU A 73 -7.78 -2.88 11.00
N GLY A 74 -6.56 -2.49 11.38
CA GLY A 74 -5.55 -3.47 11.73
C GLY A 74 -5.90 -4.18 13.04
N ASN A 75 -5.55 -5.46 13.14
CA ASN A 75 -5.69 -6.23 14.38
C ASN A 75 -4.52 -5.88 15.35
N PRO A 76 -4.80 -5.33 16.55
CA PRO A 76 -3.77 -5.02 17.55
C PRO A 76 -2.93 -6.22 17.99
N ASP A 77 -3.51 -7.42 17.99
CA ASP A 77 -2.84 -8.65 18.45
C ASP A 77 -1.94 -9.28 17.38
N HIS A 78 -2.07 -8.86 16.12
CA HIS A 78 -1.35 -9.47 15.02
C HIS A 78 0.08 -8.88 14.88
N PRO A 79 1.15 -9.71 14.95
CA PRO A 79 2.52 -9.24 15.12
C PRO A 79 3.08 -8.48 13.90
N VAL A 80 2.50 -8.68 12.71
CA VAL A 80 2.96 -7.95 11.50
C VAL A 80 2.64 -6.47 11.59
N ASN A 81 1.46 -6.09 12.07
CA ASN A 81 0.93 -4.73 11.94
C ASN A 81 0.49 -4.07 13.24
N GLU A 82 0.31 -4.81 14.34
CA GLU A 82 0.00 -4.28 15.67
C GLU A 82 -1.09 -3.18 15.67
N GLY A 83 -2.19 -3.42 14.95
CA GLY A 83 -3.34 -2.53 14.89
C GLY A 83 -3.37 -1.55 13.72
N ALA A 84 -2.24 -1.33 13.03
CA ALA A 84 -2.18 -0.43 11.86
C ALA A 84 -2.60 -1.13 10.55
N LEU A 85 -2.97 -0.35 9.53
CA LEU A 85 -3.34 -0.88 8.22
C LEU A 85 -2.91 0.09 7.11
N CYS A 86 -2.38 -0.41 6.01
CA CYS A 86 -1.99 0.43 4.88
C CYS A 86 -3.21 0.87 4.06
N LEU A 87 -3.02 1.85 3.18
CA LEU A 87 -4.06 2.34 2.26
C LEU A 87 -4.73 1.22 1.44
N ARG A 88 -3.97 0.20 0.99
CA ARG A 88 -4.52 -0.93 0.23
C ARG A 88 -5.47 -1.76 1.09
N GLY A 89 -5.06 -2.09 2.32
CA GLY A 89 -5.90 -2.81 3.27
C GLY A 89 -7.18 -2.06 3.63
N GLN A 90 -7.11 -0.73 3.76
CA GLN A 90 -8.31 0.11 3.96
C GLN A 90 -9.25 0.05 2.76
N ALA A 91 -8.69 0.03 1.55
CA ALA A 91 -9.44 0.05 0.30
C ALA A 91 -9.94 -1.31 -0.20
N ALA A 92 -9.54 -2.41 0.42
CA ALA A 92 -9.97 -3.76 0.04
C ALA A 92 -11.51 -3.95 0.06
N LEU A 93 -12.22 -3.17 0.87
CA LEU A 93 -13.70 -3.09 0.86
C LEU A 93 -14.27 -2.80 -0.53
N GLN A 94 -13.59 -1.97 -1.32
CA GLN A 94 -14.03 -1.67 -2.69
C GLN A 94 -13.77 -2.83 -3.65
N GLY A 95 -12.85 -3.75 -3.34
CA GLY A 95 -12.68 -5.01 -4.06
C GLY A 95 -13.81 -6.01 -3.73
N LEU A 96 -14.22 -6.08 -2.45
CA LEU A 96 -15.35 -6.88 -1.99
C LEU A 96 -16.67 -6.42 -2.63
N TYR A 97 -16.95 -5.12 -2.65
CA TYR A 97 -18.18 -4.55 -3.20
C TYR A 97 -18.02 -3.99 -4.61
N HIS A 98 -17.00 -4.44 -5.36
CA HIS A 98 -16.77 -3.91 -6.69
C HIS A 98 -17.96 -4.25 -7.62
N PRO A 99 -18.50 -3.29 -8.40
CA PRO A 99 -19.63 -3.53 -9.31
C PRO A 99 -19.34 -4.59 -10.37
N ASP A 100 -18.09 -4.66 -10.83
CA ASP A 100 -17.67 -5.54 -11.93
C ASP A 100 -17.21 -6.93 -11.46
N ARG A 101 -17.45 -7.32 -10.20
CA ARG A 101 -17.20 -8.71 -9.73
C ARG A 101 -17.96 -9.70 -10.61
N LEU A 102 -17.33 -10.84 -10.89
CA LEU A 102 -17.94 -11.88 -11.70
C LEU A 102 -19.22 -12.39 -11.01
N SER A 103 -20.32 -12.47 -11.77
CA SER A 103 -21.64 -12.82 -11.23
C SER A 103 -21.92 -14.31 -11.17
N GLY A 104 -21.06 -15.16 -11.74
CA GLY A 104 -21.23 -16.61 -11.85
C GLY A 104 -20.22 -17.20 -12.84
N PRO A 105 -20.09 -18.54 -12.92
CA PRO A 105 -19.17 -19.19 -13.84
C PRO A 105 -19.46 -18.85 -15.30
N SER A 106 -18.42 -18.80 -16.10
CA SER A 106 -18.56 -18.58 -17.54
C SER A 106 -17.58 -19.41 -18.35
N VAL A 107 -17.97 -19.70 -19.59
CA VAL A 107 -17.19 -20.41 -20.58
C VAL A 107 -17.02 -19.55 -21.82
N ARG A 108 -15.86 -19.66 -22.45
CA ARG A 108 -15.50 -18.89 -23.64
C ARG A 108 -14.88 -19.82 -24.68
N GLU A 109 -15.41 -19.76 -25.90
CA GLU A 109 -14.75 -20.34 -27.08
C GLU A 109 -13.62 -19.40 -27.52
N ALA A 110 -12.55 -19.94 -28.12
CA ALA A 110 -11.40 -19.13 -28.53
C ALA A 110 -11.81 -17.90 -29.38
N GLY A 111 -11.57 -16.69 -28.86
CA GLY A 111 -11.94 -15.43 -29.52
C GLY A 111 -13.42 -15.02 -29.40
N GLY A 112 -14.27 -15.81 -28.76
CA GLY A 112 -15.69 -15.52 -28.54
C GLY A 112 -15.99 -14.75 -27.24
N PRO A 113 -17.23 -14.26 -27.04
CA PRO A 113 -17.67 -13.67 -25.78
C PRO A 113 -17.84 -14.73 -24.68
N ALA A 114 -17.68 -14.33 -23.42
CA ALA A 114 -17.97 -15.20 -22.28
C ALA A 114 -19.49 -15.47 -22.20
N LYS A 115 -19.86 -16.75 -22.07
CA LYS A 115 -21.24 -17.21 -21.91
C LYS A 115 -21.41 -17.78 -20.49
N PRO A 116 -22.46 -17.40 -19.74
CA PRO A 116 -22.73 -17.99 -18.43
C PRO A 116 -22.89 -19.52 -18.51
N ILE A 117 -22.40 -20.22 -17.48
CA ILE A 117 -22.58 -21.67 -17.32
C ILE A 117 -22.85 -21.98 -15.85
N LEU A 118 -23.59 -23.07 -15.58
CA LEU A 118 -23.81 -23.54 -14.21
C LEU A 118 -22.53 -24.12 -13.61
N TRP A 119 -22.36 -23.96 -12.31
CA TRP A 119 -21.20 -24.49 -11.56
C TRP A 119 -20.90 -25.96 -11.85
N ASP A 120 -21.89 -26.85 -11.72
CA ASP A 120 -21.67 -28.28 -11.89
C ASP A 120 -21.22 -28.63 -13.32
N ALA A 121 -21.72 -27.88 -14.32
CA ALA A 121 -21.30 -28.05 -15.71
C ALA A 121 -19.87 -27.53 -15.95
N ALA A 122 -19.51 -26.39 -15.35
CA ALA A 122 -18.15 -25.86 -15.40
C ALA A 122 -17.14 -26.78 -14.69
N GLU A 123 -17.45 -27.24 -13.48
CA GLU A 123 -16.60 -28.16 -12.70
C GLU A 123 -16.42 -29.49 -13.46
N LYS A 124 -17.50 -30.04 -14.03
CA LYS A 124 -17.46 -31.26 -14.84
C LYS A 124 -16.58 -31.09 -16.08
N LEU A 125 -16.74 -29.99 -16.83
CA LEU A 125 -15.93 -29.70 -18.02
C LEU A 125 -14.43 -29.72 -17.70
N VAL A 126 -14.03 -29.07 -16.60
CA VAL A 126 -12.65 -29.01 -16.16
C VAL A 126 -12.16 -30.38 -15.67
N ALA A 127 -12.94 -31.07 -14.85
CA ALA A 127 -12.59 -32.36 -14.27
C ALA A 127 -12.44 -33.46 -15.34
N GLU A 128 -13.33 -33.51 -16.34
CA GLU A 128 -13.25 -34.48 -17.44
C GLU A 128 -11.98 -34.30 -18.26
N ARG A 129 -11.59 -33.05 -18.56
CA ARG A 129 -10.35 -32.78 -19.31
C ARG A 129 -9.11 -33.18 -18.52
N ILE A 130 -9.07 -32.87 -17.22
CA ILE A 130 -7.97 -33.27 -16.32
C ILE A 130 -7.92 -34.80 -16.18
N GLY A 131 -9.06 -35.44 -15.95
CA GLY A 131 -9.17 -36.89 -15.82
C GLY A 131 -8.70 -37.62 -17.09
N ALA A 132 -9.05 -37.13 -18.27
CA ALA A 132 -8.61 -37.68 -19.55
C ALA A 132 -7.07 -37.61 -19.72
N LEU A 133 -6.45 -36.48 -19.40
CA LEU A 133 -4.98 -36.35 -19.45
C LEU A 133 -4.29 -37.30 -18.47
N ARG A 134 -4.82 -37.41 -17.26
CA ARG A 134 -4.32 -38.34 -16.25
C ARG A 134 -4.41 -39.79 -16.73
N ALA A 135 -5.57 -40.21 -17.25
CA ALA A 135 -5.79 -41.57 -17.75
C ALA A 135 -4.84 -41.91 -18.92
N ALA A 136 -4.46 -40.91 -19.72
CA ALA A 136 -3.47 -41.05 -20.79
C ALA A 136 -2.00 -40.97 -20.32
N GLY A 137 -1.73 -40.91 -19.01
CA GLY A 137 -0.37 -40.76 -18.47
C GLY A 137 0.25 -39.38 -18.68
N LYS A 138 -0.54 -38.38 -19.10
CA LYS A 138 -0.12 -37.01 -19.43
C LYS A 138 -0.37 -36.01 -18.30
N GLY A 139 -0.29 -36.42 -17.04
CA GLY A 139 -0.50 -35.51 -15.89
C GLY A 139 0.41 -34.28 -15.93
N ARG A 140 1.65 -34.43 -16.40
CA ARG A 140 2.62 -33.33 -16.60
C ARG A 140 2.23 -32.32 -17.68
N ALA A 141 1.15 -32.54 -18.44
CA ALA A 141 0.58 -31.51 -19.32
C ALA A 141 -0.36 -30.53 -18.57
N ILE A 142 -0.54 -30.72 -17.26
CA ILE A 142 -1.33 -29.85 -16.39
C ILE A 142 -0.36 -28.98 -15.58
N ALA A 143 -0.54 -27.66 -15.65
CA ALA A 143 0.19 -26.67 -14.87
C ALA A 143 -0.75 -25.86 -13.98
N VAL A 144 -0.27 -25.50 -12.79
CA VAL A 144 -0.99 -24.67 -11.83
C VAL A 144 -0.13 -23.47 -11.49
N VAL A 145 -0.70 -22.28 -11.57
CA VAL A 145 -0.07 -21.02 -11.17
C VAL A 145 -0.92 -20.40 -10.07
N SER A 146 -0.33 -20.11 -8.92
CA SER A 146 -1.00 -19.43 -7.79
C SER A 146 -0.21 -18.20 -7.37
N GLN A 147 -0.85 -17.27 -6.66
CA GLN A 147 -0.12 -16.29 -5.86
C GLN A 147 0.62 -16.99 -4.70
N LEU A 148 1.34 -16.24 -3.86
CA LEU A 148 1.96 -16.80 -2.67
C LEU A 148 0.91 -17.26 -1.65
N GLU A 149 0.64 -18.56 -1.68
CA GLU A 149 -0.16 -19.27 -0.68
C GLU A 149 0.74 -20.10 0.24
N THR A 150 0.84 -19.69 1.52
CA THR A 150 1.74 -20.27 2.52
C THR A 150 1.06 -21.11 3.59
N GLY A 151 -0.26 -21.00 3.71
CA GLY A 151 -1.09 -21.80 4.61
C GLY A 151 -1.62 -23.08 3.96
N ASN A 152 -2.74 -23.56 4.49
CA ASN A 152 -3.39 -24.80 4.10
C ASN A 152 -3.97 -24.77 2.69
N LEU A 153 -4.30 -23.60 2.12
CA LEU A 153 -4.65 -23.51 0.69
C LEU A 153 -3.47 -23.92 -0.20
N GLY A 154 -2.26 -23.46 0.14
CA GLY A 154 -1.02 -23.87 -0.53
C GLY A 154 -0.78 -25.37 -0.38
N ALA A 155 -0.94 -25.91 0.84
CA ALA A 155 -0.81 -27.35 1.09
C ALA A 155 -1.86 -28.19 0.32
N LEU A 156 -3.10 -27.69 0.19
CA LEU A 156 -4.14 -28.34 -0.60
C LEU A 156 -3.79 -28.34 -2.09
N LEU A 157 -3.30 -27.22 -2.63
CA LEU A 157 -2.82 -27.14 -4.02
C LEU A 157 -1.70 -28.15 -4.30
N ASP A 158 -0.71 -28.22 -3.41
CA ASP A 158 0.41 -29.16 -3.54
C ASP A 158 -0.08 -30.63 -3.48
N ARG A 159 -1.02 -30.93 -2.58
CA ARG A 159 -1.66 -32.25 -2.49
C ARG A 159 -2.49 -32.59 -3.74
N TRP A 160 -3.22 -31.62 -4.26
CA TRP A 160 -4.03 -31.76 -5.47
C TRP A 160 -3.15 -32.05 -6.69
N ILE A 161 -2.03 -31.34 -6.83
CA ILE A 161 -1.03 -31.56 -7.87
C ILE A 161 -0.43 -32.95 -7.77
N GLN A 162 -0.02 -33.36 -6.56
CA GLN A 162 0.56 -34.69 -6.33
C GLN A 162 -0.44 -35.81 -6.67
N ALA A 163 -1.70 -35.69 -6.23
CA ALA A 163 -2.74 -36.68 -6.49
C ALA A 163 -3.05 -36.86 -7.99
N LEU A 164 -2.96 -35.78 -8.78
CA LEU A 164 -3.23 -35.80 -10.21
C LEU A 164 -1.98 -36.08 -11.07
N GLY A 165 -0.78 -36.10 -10.47
CA GLY A 165 0.48 -36.22 -11.21
C GLY A 165 0.79 -35.00 -12.09
N ALA A 166 0.28 -33.83 -11.69
CA ALA A 166 0.48 -32.56 -12.40
C ALA A 166 1.93 -32.02 -12.21
N ARG A 167 2.30 -30.97 -12.96
CA ARG A 167 3.58 -30.27 -12.72
C ARG A 167 3.57 -29.59 -11.35
N PRO A 168 4.73 -29.42 -10.69
CA PRO A 168 4.85 -28.59 -9.50
C PRO A 168 4.23 -27.21 -9.71
N ARG A 169 3.60 -26.65 -8.67
CA ARG A 169 2.98 -25.33 -8.79
C ARG A 169 4.03 -24.27 -9.07
N VAL A 170 3.65 -23.30 -9.89
CA VAL A 170 4.37 -22.04 -10.00
C VAL A 170 3.72 -21.05 -9.06
N THR A 171 4.44 -20.66 -8.01
CA THR A 171 4.02 -19.63 -7.07
C THR A 171 4.50 -18.29 -7.61
N LEU A 172 3.63 -17.58 -8.31
CA LEU A 172 3.92 -16.32 -8.97
C LEU A 172 3.62 -15.14 -8.04
N GLU A 173 4.67 -14.47 -7.59
CA GLU A 173 4.60 -13.10 -7.08
C GLU A 173 5.52 -12.23 -7.94
N PRO A 174 5.03 -11.12 -8.51
CA PRO A 174 5.85 -10.26 -9.37
C PRO A 174 7.09 -9.72 -8.68
N PHE A 175 7.03 -9.53 -7.36
CA PHE A 175 8.13 -9.03 -6.54
C PHE A 175 8.61 -10.14 -5.57
N GLY A 176 9.43 -11.07 -6.08
CA GLY A 176 9.83 -12.31 -5.40
C GLY A 176 11.08 -12.24 -4.51
N TYR A 177 11.90 -11.20 -4.63
CA TYR A 177 13.16 -10.98 -3.88
C TYR A 177 14.15 -12.16 -3.95
N GLU A 178 14.23 -12.83 -5.10
CA GLU A 178 15.08 -14.00 -5.31
C GLU A 178 16.58 -13.70 -5.10
N SER A 179 17.00 -12.47 -5.39
CA SER A 179 18.38 -12.02 -5.18
C SER A 179 18.79 -12.03 -3.70
N ILE A 180 17.88 -11.72 -2.77
CA ILE A 180 18.13 -11.76 -1.32
C ILE A 180 18.38 -13.21 -0.90
N ARG A 181 17.50 -14.12 -1.34
CA ARG A 181 17.61 -15.56 -1.07
C ARG A 181 18.91 -16.16 -1.59
N ALA A 182 19.23 -15.90 -2.86
CA ALA A 182 20.45 -16.40 -3.49
C ALA A 182 21.71 -15.86 -2.80
N ALA A 183 21.74 -14.57 -2.45
CA ALA A 183 22.86 -13.98 -1.72
C ALA A 183 23.03 -14.56 -0.31
N ASN A 184 21.93 -14.84 0.39
CA ASN A 184 21.97 -15.51 1.69
C ASN A 184 22.42 -16.97 1.57
N LYS A 185 22.06 -17.65 0.48
CA LYS A 185 22.57 -18.99 0.19
C LYS A 185 24.08 -18.97 -0.06
N ILE A 186 24.59 -17.98 -0.79
CA ILE A 186 26.03 -17.80 -1.07
C ILE A 186 26.80 -17.45 0.20
N THR A 187 26.30 -16.47 0.97
CA THR A 187 27.04 -15.87 2.09
C THR A 187 26.87 -16.65 3.40
N PHE A 188 25.67 -17.18 3.67
CA PHE A 188 25.33 -17.81 4.95
C PHE A 188 24.88 -19.27 4.83
N ASN A 189 24.93 -19.84 3.62
CA ASN A 189 24.42 -21.19 3.31
C ASN A 189 22.92 -21.38 3.62
N ARG A 190 22.13 -20.29 3.63
CA ARG A 190 20.70 -20.34 3.94
C ARG A 190 19.88 -19.69 2.82
N ASP A 191 19.06 -20.50 2.16
CA ASP A 191 18.11 -20.02 1.14
C ASP A 191 16.86 -19.48 1.84
N ALA A 192 16.95 -18.26 2.34
CA ALA A 192 15.88 -17.60 3.08
C ALA A 192 16.00 -16.07 2.97
N ILE A 193 14.89 -15.39 3.29
CA ILE A 193 14.89 -13.93 3.51
C ILE A 193 14.79 -13.72 5.03
N PRO A 194 15.84 -13.16 5.67
CA PRO A 194 15.89 -13.01 7.11
C PRO A 194 14.93 -11.91 7.58
N HIS A 195 14.72 -11.87 8.88
CA HIS A 195 14.12 -10.72 9.53
C HIS A 195 15.17 -9.62 9.75
N TYR A 196 14.84 -8.41 9.33
CA TYR A 196 15.66 -7.22 9.55
C TYR A 196 15.09 -6.43 10.73
N ALA A 197 15.80 -6.39 11.85
CA ALA A 197 15.36 -5.72 13.07
C ALA A 197 15.78 -4.24 13.03
N PHE A 198 14.97 -3.40 12.39
CA PHE A 198 15.20 -1.96 12.27
C PHE A 198 15.23 -1.28 13.64
N GLU A 199 14.32 -1.69 14.52
CA GLU A 199 14.12 -1.14 15.85
C GLU A 199 15.35 -1.26 16.76
N ASP A 200 16.26 -2.18 16.44
CA ASP A 200 17.48 -2.43 17.19
C ASP A 200 18.70 -1.73 16.59
N ALA A 201 18.58 -1.10 15.41
CA ALA A 201 19.68 -0.44 14.72
C ALA A 201 19.86 1.02 15.18
N GLU A 202 21.10 1.50 15.21
CA GLU A 202 21.42 2.93 15.37
C GLU A 202 21.51 3.64 14.00
N VAL A 203 21.98 2.90 12.99
CA VAL A 203 22.11 3.37 11.61
C VAL A 203 21.53 2.33 10.67
N VAL A 204 20.63 2.77 9.78
CA VAL A 204 20.19 1.98 8.62
C VAL A 204 20.83 2.54 7.35
N LEU A 205 21.57 1.70 6.63
CA LEU A 205 22.16 2.00 5.33
C LEU A 205 21.43 1.16 4.25
N SER A 206 20.58 1.79 3.48
CA SER A 206 19.74 1.12 2.48
C SER A 206 20.25 1.34 1.07
N PHE A 207 20.31 0.28 0.28
CA PHE A 207 20.61 0.30 -1.16
C PHE A 207 19.34 -0.02 -1.95
N GLY A 208 18.56 1.04 -2.21
CA GLY A 208 17.32 1.01 -2.97
C GLY A 208 16.21 0.11 -2.43
N ALA A 209 16.23 -0.29 -1.15
CA ALA A 209 15.12 -1.02 -0.52
C ALA A 209 13.95 -0.06 -0.19
N ASP A 210 12.80 -0.28 -0.80
CA ASP A 210 11.62 0.59 -0.73
C ASP A 210 10.65 0.17 0.42
N PHE A 211 11.15 0.09 1.65
CA PHE A 211 10.42 -0.49 2.81
C PHE A 211 9.26 0.36 3.34
N VAL A 212 9.18 1.65 3.00
CA VAL A 212 7.98 2.45 3.26
C VAL A 212 6.87 2.16 2.23
N GLU A 213 7.26 1.63 1.07
CA GLU A 213 6.40 1.44 -0.10
C GLU A 213 5.91 0.00 -0.23
N THR A 214 6.70 -0.88 -0.85
CA THR A 214 6.26 -2.24 -1.17
C THR A 214 7.21 -3.34 -0.71
N TRP A 215 8.41 -2.99 -0.23
CA TRP A 215 9.41 -3.97 0.17
C TRP A 215 8.95 -4.85 1.36
N LEU A 216 8.79 -6.15 1.08
CA LEU A 216 8.40 -7.22 2.02
C LEU A 216 7.11 -6.97 2.82
N SER A 217 7.15 -6.05 3.79
CA SER A 217 6.00 -5.67 4.62
C SER A 217 6.09 -4.20 4.99
N ASN A 218 5.42 -3.36 4.21
CA ASN A 218 5.48 -1.91 4.38
C ASN A 218 4.93 -1.46 5.74
N VAL A 219 3.90 -2.10 6.28
CA VAL A 219 3.36 -1.75 7.61
C VAL A 219 4.31 -2.15 8.75
N ASN A 220 4.95 -3.32 8.65
CA ASN A 220 5.88 -3.80 9.67
C ASN A 220 7.15 -2.92 9.68
N TYR A 221 7.84 -2.85 8.54
CA TYR A 221 9.12 -2.16 8.46
C TYR A 221 8.99 -0.65 8.65
N THR A 222 7.89 -0.02 8.24
CA THR A 222 7.65 1.40 8.54
C THR A 222 7.48 1.63 10.06
N ARG A 223 6.82 0.71 10.76
CA ARG A 223 6.62 0.81 12.22
C ARG A 223 7.93 0.65 12.97
N THR A 224 8.71 -0.38 12.65
CA THR A 224 10.01 -0.62 13.29
C THR A 224 11.05 0.43 12.90
N PHE A 225 11.03 0.92 11.66
CA PHE A 225 11.77 2.10 11.23
C PHE A 225 11.48 3.32 12.12
N THR A 226 10.21 3.62 12.40
CA THR A 226 9.83 4.76 13.25
C THR A 226 10.32 4.58 14.70
N ARG A 227 10.33 3.35 15.22
CA ARG A 227 10.89 3.07 16.57
C ARG A 227 12.38 3.40 16.65
N MET A 228 13.11 3.18 15.55
CA MET A 228 14.53 3.51 15.42
C MET A 228 14.75 5.00 15.15
N HIS A 229 14.04 5.55 14.17
CA HIS A 229 14.33 6.85 13.58
C HIS A 229 13.76 8.01 14.40
N SER A 230 12.49 7.94 14.82
CA SER A 230 11.81 9.09 15.43
C SER A 230 12.39 9.46 16.79
N PHE A 231 12.43 10.78 17.05
CA PHE A 231 13.00 11.33 18.27
C PHE A 231 12.20 10.95 19.53
N ARG A 232 12.83 10.18 20.42
CA ARG A 232 12.27 9.74 21.72
C ARG A 232 13.36 9.72 22.78
N ASP A 233 13.08 10.33 23.93
CA ASP A 233 14.00 10.34 25.09
C ASP A 233 15.44 10.78 24.74
N GLY A 234 15.57 11.79 23.88
CA GLY A 234 16.87 12.29 23.41
C GLY A 234 17.59 11.41 22.38
N ARG A 235 17.01 10.26 22.01
CA ARG A 235 17.53 9.30 21.04
C ARG A 235 16.78 9.39 19.71
N ALA A 236 17.52 9.16 18.64
CA ALA A 236 17.05 9.16 17.26
C ALA A 236 18.14 8.50 16.42
N GLY A 237 17.82 7.40 15.75
CA GLY A 237 18.74 6.75 14.81
C GLY A 237 18.91 7.57 13.52
N THR A 238 19.83 7.11 12.68
CA THR A 238 20.14 7.73 11.39
C THR A 238 19.78 6.79 10.24
N PHE A 239 19.12 7.32 9.23
CA PHE A 239 18.76 6.59 8.02
C PHE A 239 19.42 7.19 6.79
N ILE A 240 20.24 6.38 6.12
CA ILE A 240 20.91 6.71 4.87
C ILE A 240 20.36 5.84 3.76
N HIS A 241 19.99 6.45 2.64
CA HIS A 241 19.38 5.76 1.52
C HIS A 241 20.10 6.07 0.21
N VAL A 242 20.58 5.02 -0.46
CA VAL A 242 21.18 5.08 -1.79
C VAL A 242 20.11 4.70 -2.81
N GLU A 243 19.71 5.64 -3.67
CA GLU A 243 18.79 5.37 -4.79
C GLU A 243 18.93 6.46 -5.86
N PRO A 244 18.86 6.13 -7.17
CA PRO A 244 18.93 7.14 -8.24
C PRO A 244 17.67 8.04 -8.32
N ARG A 245 16.56 7.58 -7.77
CA ARG A 245 15.28 8.30 -7.68
C ARG A 245 15.00 8.66 -6.23
N GLN A 246 14.43 9.83 -6.00
CA GLN A 246 13.89 10.16 -4.69
C GLN A 246 12.51 9.52 -4.49
N SER A 247 12.49 8.23 -4.12
CA SER A 247 11.28 7.50 -3.73
C SER A 247 10.67 8.02 -2.43
N LEU A 248 9.50 7.49 -2.03
CA LEU A 248 8.93 7.79 -0.71
C LEU A 248 9.87 7.34 0.41
N THR A 249 10.54 6.21 0.22
CA THR A 249 11.54 5.73 1.17
C THR A 249 12.74 6.67 1.23
N ALA A 250 13.29 7.09 0.08
CA ALA A 250 14.37 8.06 0.01
C ALA A 250 13.99 9.43 0.61
N ALA A 251 12.75 9.87 0.44
CA ALA A 251 12.26 11.13 1.01
C ALA A 251 12.22 11.13 2.54
N ASN A 252 12.25 9.96 3.18
CA ASN A 252 12.33 9.82 4.63
C ASN A 252 13.77 9.62 5.14
N ALA A 253 14.76 9.57 4.25
CA ALA A 253 16.16 9.47 4.64
C ALA A 253 16.66 10.77 5.28
N ASP A 254 17.53 10.63 6.27
CA ASP A 254 18.30 11.75 6.79
C ASP A 254 19.37 12.14 5.77
N GLU A 255 19.98 11.16 5.08
CA GLU A 255 20.90 11.38 3.97
C GLU A 255 20.47 10.53 2.76
N TRP A 256 20.14 11.19 1.66
CA TRP A 256 19.89 10.54 0.38
C TRP A 256 21.11 10.67 -0.53
N VAL A 257 21.62 9.54 -0.99
CA VAL A 257 22.78 9.44 -1.87
C VAL A 257 22.30 9.03 -3.26
N ARG A 258 22.27 9.99 -4.18
CA ARG A 258 21.88 9.76 -5.57
C ARG A 258 23.04 9.16 -6.37
N ASN A 259 22.98 7.86 -6.62
CA ASN A 259 23.98 7.13 -7.43
C ASN A 259 23.56 6.99 -8.90
N VAL A 260 24.51 6.60 -9.74
CA VAL A 260 24.24 6.10 -11.10
C VAL A 260 23.51 4.76 -10.99
N PRO A 261 22.35 4.56 -11.63
CA PRO A 261 21.59 3.31 -11.53
C PRO A 261 22.41 2.07 -11.87
N GLY A 262 22.30 1.02 -11.05
CA GLY A 262 22.98 -0.26 -11.28
C GLY A 262 24.38 -0.37 -10.69
N THR A 263 24.82 0.65 -9.95
CA THR A 263 26.15 0.70 -9.32
C THR A 263 26.13 0.44 -7.81
N GLU A 264 24.98 0.02 -7.26
CA GLU A 264 24.78 -0.19 -5.82
C GLU A 264 25.76 -1.22 -5.24
N ALA A 265 26.03 -2.31 -5.98
CA ALA A 265 27.04 -3.30 -5.58
C ALA A 265 28.45 -2.67 -5.46
N MET A 266 28.82 -1.83 -6.42
CA MET A 266 30.12 -1.16 -6.42
C MET A 266 30.25 -0.22 -5.22
N LEU A 267 29.20 0.54 -4.92
CA LEU A 267 29.20 1.45 -3.78
C LEU A 267 29.28 0.67 -2.45
N ALA A 268 28.51 -0.41 -2.29
CA ALA A 268 28.56 -1.26 -1.10
C ALA A 268 29.96 -1.87 -0.89
N LEU A 269 30.59 -2.37 -1.96
CA LEU A 269 31.96 -2.89 -1.91
C LEU A 269 33.01 -1.80 -1.65
N ALA A 270 32.82 -0.59 -2.17
CA ALA A 270 33.70 0.56 -1.90
C ALA A 270 33.63 1.00 -0.43
N ILE A 271 32.43 1.02 0.16
CA ILE A 271 32.24 1.27 1.59
C ILE A 271 32.97 0.19 2.41
N LEU A 272 32.78 -1.09 2.07
CA LEU A 272 33.48 -2.19 2.75
C LEU A 272 35.00 -2.06 2.60
N ARG A 273 35.48 -1.63 1.42
CA ARG A 273 36.90 -1.43 1.15
C ARG A 273 37.49 -0.39 2.09
N VAL A 274 36.83 0.75 2.25
CA VAL A 274 37.26 1.79 3.20
C VAL A 274 37.27 1.25 4.63
N MET A 275 36.25 0.51 5.05
CA MET A 275 36.21 -0.10 6.39
C MET A 275 37.39 -1.05 6.64
N VAL A 276 37.79 -1.84 5.65
CA VAL A 276 38.94 -2.75 5.74
C VAL A 276 40.26 -1.96 5.78
N ASP A 277 40.44 -0.99 4.88
CA ASP A 277 41.67 -0.18 4.79
C ASP A 277 41.90 0.67 6.06
N GLU A 278 40.83 1.15 6.70
CA GLU A 278 40.89 1.93 7.96
C GLU A 278 40.89 1.04 9.23
N GLY A 279 40.89 -0.29 9.08
CA GLY A 279 40.92 -1.23 10.20
C GLY A 279 39.63 -1.31 11.02
N ALA A 280 38.51 -0.81 10.47
CA ALA A 280 37.19 -0.88 11.09
C ALA A 280 36.46 -2.21 10.81
N ALA A 281 37.00 -3.03 9.90
CA ALA A 281 36.55 -4.40 9.62
C ALA A 281 37.71 -5.41 9.74
N ASP A 282 37.39 -6.67 10.04
CA ASP A 282 38.37 -7.76 10.13
C ASP A 282 39.10 -7.99 8.79
N LYS A 283 40.41 -8.26 8.84
CA LYS A 283 41.26 -8.51 7.66
C LYS A 283 40.77 -9.66 6.78
N ARG A 284 39.99 -10.61 7.30
CA ARG A 284 39.37 -11.68 6.51
C ARG A 284 38.49 -11.15 5.38
N PHE A 285 37.97 -9.92 5.48
CA PHE A 285 37.16 -9.30 4.42
C PHE A 285 38.01 -8.66 3.32
N ALA A 286 39.34 -8.61 3.44
CA ALA A 286 40.23 -8.06 2.40
C ALA A 286 40.09 -8.80 1.06
N GLU A 287 39.83 -10.11 1.10
CA GLU A 287 39.56 -10.90 -0.12
C GLU A 287 38.32 -10.39 -0.87
N ALA A 288 37.25 -10.03 -0.15
CA ALA A 288 36.01 -9.54 -0.76
C ALA A 288 36.20 -8.23 -1.54
N VAL A 289 37.19 -7.42 -1.16
CA VAL A 289 37.42 -6.07 -1.71
C VAL A 289 38.74 -5.95 -2.46
N ALA A 290 39.39 -7.07 -2.77
CA ALA A 290 40.70 -7.09 -3.42
C ALA A 290 40.69 -6.42 -4.80
N GLN A 291 39.57 -6.50 -5.52
CA GLN A 291 39.38 -5.94 -6.87
C GLN A 291 38.77 -4.53 -6.87
N VAL A 292 38.50 -3.95 -5.70
CA VAL A 292 37.82 -2.66 -5.57
C VAL A 292 38.82 -1.53 -5.68
N ASP A 293 38.73 -0.76 -6.77
CA ASP A 293 39.40 0.52 -6.92
C ASP A 293 38.46 1.66 -6.49
N LEU A 294 38.85 2.41 -5.45
CA LEU A 294 38.02 3.48 -4.88
C LEU A 294 37.84 4.68 -5.82
N LYS A 295 38.81 4.98 -6.67
CA LYS A 295 38.72 6.08 -7.63
C LYS A 295 37.74 5.71 -8.74
N ARG A 296 37.88 4.51 -9.29
CA ARG A 296 36.95 3.96 -10.28
C ARG A 296 35.54 3.87 -9.72
N ALA A 297 35.39 3.39 -8.48
CA ALA A 297 34.09 3.32 -7.82
C ALA A 297 33.45 4.71 -7.68
N ALA A 298 34.19 5.73 -7.24
CA ALA A 298 33.67 7.10 -7.14
C ALA A 298 33.24 7.67 -8.50
N GLU A 299 34.01 7.43 -9.56
CA GLU A 299 33.69 7.88 -10.92
C GLU A 299 32.45 7.17 -11.49
N GLU A 300 32.39 5.84 -11.42
CA GLU A 300 31.30 5.06 -12.03
C GLU A 300 29.98 5.14 -11.23
N THR A 301 30.06 5.20 -9.89
CA THR A 301 28.84 5.34 -9.06
C THR A 301 28.28 6.76 -9.07
N GLY A 302 29.08 7.76 -9.49
CA GLY A 302 28.75 9.17 -9.35
C GLY A 302 28.75 9.66 -7.91
N VAL A 303 29.21 8.85 -6.95
CA VAL A 303 29.29 9.21 -5.53
C VAL A 303 30.73 9.57 -5.18
N GLY A 304 30.96 10.82 -4.77
CA GLY A 304 32.30 11.30 -4.48
C GLY A 304 33.01 10.50 -3.38
N LEU A 305 34.34 10.35 -3.51
CA LEU A 305 35.16 9.65 -2.51
C LEU A 305 34.96 10.16 -1.06
N PRO A 306 34.78 11.49 -0.80
CA PRO A 306 34.46 11.98 0.54
C PRO A 306 33.18 11.37 1.11
N THR A 307 32.11 11.29 0.29
CA THR A 307 30.85 10.67 0.68
C THR A 307 31.04 9.18 0.94
N ILE A 308 31.75 8.44 0.09
CA ILE A 308 32.02 7.00 0.32
C ILE A 308 32.72 6.78 1.68
N LYS A 309 33.72 7.61 2.00
CA LYS A 309 34.43 7.55 3.29
C LYS A 309 33.53 7.90 4.47
N HIS A 310 32.69 8.93 4.33
CA HIS A 310 31.69 9.31 5.33
C HIS A 310 30.73 8.15 5.62
N LEU A 311 30.15 7.54 4.57
CA LEU A 311 29.26 6.39 4.70
C LEU A 311 29.91 5.21 5.42
N ALA A 312 31.17 4.89 5.05
CA ALA A 312 31.94 3.84 5.72
C ALA A 312 32.16 4.15 7.20
N LYS A 313 32.54 5.39 7.53
CA LYS A 313 32.75 5.82 8.90
C LYS A 313 31.45 5.74 9.71
N VAL A 314 30.35 6.31 9.22
CA VAL A 314 29.06 6.30 9.93
C VAL A 314 28.58 4.86 10.16
N PHE A 315 28.65 4.01 9.14
CA PHE A 315 28.18 2.64 9.25
C PHE A 315 29.07 1.78 10.16
N ALA A 316 30.39 1.95 10.11
CA ALA A 316 31.32 1.18 10.95
C ALA A 316 31.24 1.54 12.44
N HIS A 317 30.87 2.77 12.78
CA HIS A 317 30.73 3.21 14.16
C HIS A 317 29.37 2.86 14.79
N ALA A 318 28.39 2.47 13.98
CA ALA A 318 27.05 2.09 14.45
C ALA A 318 27.09 0.78 15.26
N LYS A 319 26.52 0.77 16.47
CA LYS A 319 26.53 -0.40 17.37
C LYS A 319 25.13 -0.70 17.91
N PRO A 320 24.27 -1.43 17.16
CA PRO A 320 24.53 -2.07 15.86
C PRO A 320 24.08 -1.22 14.66
N GLY A 321 24.66 -1.49 13.50
CA GLY A 321 24.14 -0.99 12.22
C GLY A 321 23.19 -1.98 11.55
N LEU A 322 22.62 -1.58 10.41
CA LEU A 322 21.85 -2.46 9.53
C LEU A 322 21.98 -2.01 8.07
N ALA A 323 22.56 -2.84 7.22
CA ALA A 323 22.55 -2.64 5.77
C ALA A 323 21.45 -3.48 5.10
N ILE A 324 20.70 -2.91 4.16
CA ILE A 324 19.60 -3.60 3.45
C ILE A 324 19.58 -3.25 1.96
N GLY A 325 18.91 -4.06 1.16
CA GLY A 325 18.68 -3.77 -0.26
C GLY A 325 17.59 -4.64 -0.88
N GLY A 326 17.52 -4.63 -2.20
CA GLY A 326 16.65 -5.53 -2.97
C GLY A 326 15.29 -4.93 -3.30
N GLY A 327 15.13 -3.61 -3.25
CA GLY A 327 13.93 -2.99 -3.78
C GLY A 327 13.87 -3.08 -5.30
N VAL A 328 12.65 -3.18 -5.81
CA VAL A 328 12.35 -3.62 -7.18
C VAL A 328 12.98 -2.69 -8.23
N ALA A 329 12.89 -1.38 -8.03
CA ALA A 329 13.32 -0.38 -9.03
C ALA A 329 14.81 -0.46 -9.39
N VAL A 330 15.67 -0.94 -8.48
CA VAL A 330 17.12 -1.03 -8.65
C VAL A 330 17.60 -2.47 -8.87
N THR A 331 16.68 -3.43 -9.06
CA THR A 331 17.04 -4.83 -9.30
C THR A 331 17.43 -5.03 -10.77
N GLY A 332 18.74 -5.03 -11.04
CA GLY A 332 19.31 -5.29 -12.36
C GLY A 332 19.94 -6.67 -12.50
N SER A 333 20.71 -6.86 -13.58
CA SER A 333 21.43 -8.13 -13.86
C SER A 333 22.50 -8.50 -12.82
N ASN A 334 22.85 -7.59 -11.92
CA ASN A 334 23.82 -7.77 -10.83
C ASN A 334 23.15 -7.83 -9.44
N ALA A 335 21.82 -7.97 -9.37
CA ALA A 335 21.07 -7.85 -8.11
C ALA A 335 21.57 -8.80 -7.00
N THR A 336 21.92 -10.05 -7.34
CA THR A 336 22.48 -11.00 -6.37
C THR A 336 23.84 -10.56 -5.85
N GLN A 337 24.71 -10.02 -6.71
CA GLN A 337 26.02 -9.50 -6.32
C GLN A 337 25.88 -8.28 -5.40
N THR A 338 24.91 -7.41 -5.66
CA THR A 338 24.54 -6.31 -4.75
C THR A 338 24.15 -6.83 -3.37
N GLN A 339 23.29 -7.85 -3.29
CA GLN A 339 22.88 -8.43 -2.01
C GLN A 339 24.02 -9.16 -1.29
N VAL A 340 24.94 -9.81 -2.02
CA VAL A 340 26.16 -10.40 -1.43
C VAL A 340 27.04 -9.30 -0.81
N ALA A 341 27.26 -8.17 -1.51
CA ALA A 341 28.02 -7.05 -0.98
C ALA A 341 27.39 -6.48 0.31
N ILE A 342 26.07 -6.36 0.35
CA ILE A 342 25.30 -5.91 1.54
C ILE A 342 25.42 -6.91 2.69
N ASN A 343 25.35 -8.21 2.41
CA ASN A 343 25.55 -9.25 3.42
C ASN A 343 26.97 -9.20 4.01
N LEU A 344 27.99 -8.96 3.17
CA LEU A 344 29.37 -8.80 3.62
C LEU A 344 29.56 -7.54 4.46
N LEU A 345 28.92 -6.41 4.11
CA LEU A 345 28.89 -5.20 4.95
C LEU A 345 28.31 -5.49 6.33
N ASN A 346 27.15 -6.16 6.41
CA ASN A 346 26.55 -6.54 7.69
C ASN A 346 27.43 -7.51 8.49
N ALA A 347 28.06 -8.47 7.82
CA ALA A 347 28.95 -9.42 8.46
C ALA A 347 30.23 -8.73 8.98
N ALA A 348 30.77 -7.76 8.25
CA ALA A 348 31.95 -6.99 8.63
C ALA A 348 31.67 -6.05 9.81
N ALA A 349 30.49 -5.44 9.86
CA ALA A 349 30.04 -4.61 10.98
C ALA A 349 29.55 -5.42 12.21
N GLY A 350 29.51 -6.76 12.12
CA GLY A 350 29.07 -7.60 13.24
C GLY A 350 27.56 -7.52 13.54
N ASN A 351 26.76 -7.27 12.50
CA ASN A 351 25.30 -7.07 12.57
C ASN A 351 24.51 -8.38 12.40
N VAL A 352 25.13 -9.43 11.85
CA VAL A 352 24.51 -10.74 11.66
C VAL A 352 24.26 -11.42 13.01
N GLY A 353 23.02 -11.89 13.22
CA GLY A 353 22.53 -12.39 14.52
C GLY A 353 21.99 -11.28 15.43
N LYS A 354 22.26 -10.00 15.15
CA LYS A 354 21.76 -8.85 15.91
C LYS A 354 20.64 -8.15 15.18
N THR A 355 20.91 -7.49 14.05
CA THR A 355 19.92 -6.77 13.23
C THR A 355 19.54 -7.53 11.97
N VAL A 356 20.36 -8.48 11.53
CA VAL A 356 20.01 -9.47 10.49
C VAL A 356 19.81 -10.83 11.16
N ARG A 357 18.56 -11.28 11.28
CA ARG A 357 18.18 -12.49 12.05
C ARG A 357 17.56 -13.54 11.14
N PHE A 358 18.21 -14.69 11.04
CA PHE A 358 17.63 -15.89 10.44
C PHE A 358 16.80 -16.67 11.46
N GLY A 359 15.79 -17.40 11.03
CA GLY A 359 14.86 -18.12 11.93
C GLY A 359 13.43 -17.70 11.66
N PRO A 360 13.00 -16.49 12.05
CA PRO A 360 11.70 -15.93 11.66
C PRO A 360 11.67 -15.51 10.18
N ASP A 361 12.04 -16.43 9.28
CA ASP A 361 12.27 -16.21 7.87
C ASP A 361 10.94 -15.88 7.16
N SER A 362 11.02 -14.99 6.17
CA SER A 362 9.86 -14.48 5.44
C SER A 362 9.27 -15.51 4.48
N ALA A 363 7.94 -15.50 4.35
CA ALA A 363 7.20 -16.34 3.41
C ALA A 363 7.59 -16.15 1.95
N TYR A 364 8.12 -14.97 1.58
CA TYR A 364 8.66 -14.71 0.25
C TYR A 364 9.77 -15.70 -0.15
N GLY A 365 10.41 -16.36 0.82
CA GLY A 365 11.31 -17.51 0.60
C GLY A 365 10.71 -18.66 -0.24
N LYS A 366 9.37 -18.73 -0.35
CA LYS A 366 8.64 -19.79 -1.06
C LYS A 366 8.17 -19.39 -2.46
N VAL A 367 8.48 -18.18 -2.92
CA VAL A 367 8.13 -17.73 -4.28
C VAL A 367 8.96 -18.49 -5.32
N THR A 368 8.32 -18.87 -6.43
CA THR A 368 8.99 -19.54 -7.55
C THR A 368 9.84 -18.53 -8.32
N PRO A 369 11.13 -18.79 -8.58
CA PRO A 369 11.97 -17.87 -9.35
C PRO A 369 11.43 -17.56 -10.74
N HIS A 370 11.58 -16.32 -11.19
CA HIS A 370 11.15 -15.89 -12.54
C HIS A 370 11.67 -16.78 -13.67
N ALA A 371 12.90 -17.32 -13.57
CA ALA A 371 13.46 -18.24 -14.56
C ALA A 371 12.60 -19.51 -14.77
N GLU A 372 11.96 -20.02 -13.71
CA GLU A 372 11.03 -21.14 -13.78
C GLU A 372 9.66 -20.73 -14.33
N VAL A 373 9.18 -19.52 -14.00
CA VAL A 373 7.99 -18.92 -14.64
C VAL A 373 8.21 -18.80 -16.15
N ALA A 374 9.40 -18.35 -16.57
CA ALA A 374 9.78 -18.26 -17.97
C ALA A 374 9.89 -19.64 -18.62
N ALA A 375 10.31 -20.67 -17.89
CA ALA A 375 10.31 -22.05 -18.37
C ALA A 375 8.87 -22.57 -18.61
N LEU A 376 7.93 -22.24 -17.72
CA LEU A 376 6.51 -22.55 -17.95
C LEU A 376 5.98 -21.86 -19.21
N ALA A 377 6.29 -20.57 -19.41
CA ALA A 377 5.89 -19.85 -20.62
C ALA A 377 6.42 -20.50 -21.90
N ARG A 378 7.67 -20.97 -21.90
CA ARG A 378 8.24 -21.73 -23.02
C ARG A 378 7.54 -23.07 -23.23
N ALA A 379 7.24 -23.81 -22.16
CA ALA A 379 6.52 -25.07 -22.23
C ALA A 379 5.10 -24.90 -22.82
N MET A 380 4.38 -23.85 -22.42
CA MET A 380 3.09 -23.48 -23.03
C MET A 380 3.27 -23.13 -24.51
N ALA A 381 4.27 -22.32 -24.84
CA ALA A 381 4.54 -21.92 -26.22
C ALA A 381 4.89 -23.11 -27.15
N GLY A 382 5.52 -24.15 -26.59
CA GLY A 382 5.85 -25.41 -27.25
C GLY A 382 4.73 -26.45 -27.29
N GLY A 383 3.57 -26.17 -26.67
CA GLY A 383 2.42 -27.09 -26.64
C GLY A 383 2.56 -28.24 -25.64
N GLU A 384 3.50 -28.18 -24.70
CA GLU A 384 3.65 -29.19 -23.64
C GLU A 384 2.57 -29.09 -22.56
N ILE A 385 1.91 -27.92 -22.45
CA ILE A 385 0.86 -27.65 -21.48
C ILE A 385 -0.49 -27.67 -22.19
N GLU A 386 -1.32 -28.65 -21.85
CA GLU A 386 -2.67 -28.80 -22.40
C GLU A 386 -3.73 -28.17 -21.48
N VAL A 387 -3.48 -28.11 -20.16
CA VAL A 387 -4.36 -27.47 -19.17
C VAL A 387 -3.56 -26.53 -18.26
N LEU A 388 -3.99 -25.28 -18.16
CA LEU A 388 -3.46 -24.31 -17.19
C LEU A 388 -4.57 -23.91 -16.21
N VAL A 389 -4.29 -24.06 -14.91
CA VAL A 389 -5.15 -23.56 -13.83
C VAL A 389 -4.47 -22.35 -13.18
N LEU A 390 -5.14 -21.21 -13.20
CA LEU A 390 -4.70 -19.96 -12.60
C LEU A 390 -5.51 -19.73 -11.32
N GLY A 391 -4.82 -19.57 -10.19
CA GLY A 391 -5.43 -19.27 -8.90
C GLY A 391 -5.89 -17.80 -8.77
N GLY A 392 -6.68 -17.53 -7.73
CA GLY A 392 -7.18 -16.19 -7.43
C GLY A 392 -6.08 -15.14 -7.32
N GLY A 393 -6.31 -13.97 -7.93
CA GLY A 393 -5.42 -12.80 -7.83
C GLY A 393 -4.18 -12.84 -8.72
N VAL A 394 -4.09 -13.78 -9.66
CA VAL A 394 -2.93 -13.98 -10.54
C VAL A 394 -3.21 -13.44 -11.95
N ASP A 395 -2.49 -12.39 -12.35
CA ASP A 395 -2.62 -11.77 -13.69
C ASP A 395 -1.26 -11.69 -14.43
N PRO A 396 -0.67 -12.84 -14.86
CA PRO A 396 0.63 -12.90 -15.51
C PRO A 396 0.69 -12.14 -16.84
N VAL A 397 -0.43 -11.96 -17.54
CA VAL A 397 -0.48 -11.18 -18.78
C VAL A 397 -0.18 -9.69 -18.51
N PHE A 398 -0.61 -9.18 -17.35
CA PHE A 398 -0.34 -7.81 -16.94
C PHE A 398 0.97 -7.65 -16.18
N THR A 399 1.31 -8.63 -15.33
CA THR A 399 2.40 -8.52 -14.34
C THR A 399 3.75 -9.01 -14.83
N LEU A 400 3.81 -9.81 -15.91
CA LEU A 400 5.07 -10.29 -16.49
C LEU A 400 5.54 -9.40 -17.65
N PRO A 401 6.86 -9.33 -17.91
CA PRO A 401 7.40 -8.55 -19.02
C PRO A 401 6.85 -8.98 -20.39
N SER A 402 6.57 -8.02 -21.27
CA SER A 402 6.12 -8.29 -22.64
C SER A 402 7.12 -9.13 -23.43
N GLY A 403 8.42 -8.98 -23.16
CA GLY A 403 9.48 -9.78 -23.75
C GLY A 403 9.31 -11.29 -23.56
N LEU A 404 8.55 -11.74 -22.55
CA LEU A 404 8.27 -13.16 -22.32
C LEU A 404 7.18 -13.72 -23.26
N LYS A 405 6.38 -12.84 -23.87
CA LYS A 405 5.24 -13.21 -24.73
C LYS A 405 4.27 -14.19 -24.06
N PHE A 406 4.01 -14.00 -22.77
CA PHE A 406 3.17 -14.90 -21.98
C PHE A 406 1.74 -15.00 -22.54
N ALA A 407 1.15 -13.88 -22.97
CA ALA A 407 -0.18 -13.87 -23.59
C ALA A 407 -0.24 -14.74 -24.86
N ASP A 408 0.81 -14.73 -25.69
CA ASP A 408 0.88 -15.55 -26.90
C ASP A 408 1.03 -17.04 -26.56
N ALA A 409 1.82 -17.35 -25.53
CA ALA A 409 1.95 -18.71 -25.01
C ALA A 409 0.63 -19.23 -24.42
N LEU A 410 -0.09 -18.39 -23.66
CA LEU A 410 -1.37 -18.72 -23.05
C LEU A 410 -2.43 -19.09 -24.09
N ARG A 411 -2.48 -18.38 -25.22
CA ARG A 411 -3.42 -18.68 -26.33
C ARG A 411 -3.21 -20.04 -26.98
N LYS A 412 -2.06 -20.69 -26.78
CA LYS A 412 -1.78 -22.04 -27.30
C LYS A 412 -2.24 -23.15 -26.38
N VAL A 413 -2.57 -22.85 -25.12
CA VAL A 413 -3.02 -23.85 -24.15
C VAL A 413 -4.46 -24.25 -24.47
N ALA A 414 -4.73 -25.54 -24.58
CA ALA A 414 -6.03 -26.06 -25.01
C ALA A 414 -7.18 -25.76 -24.03
N LEU A 415 -6.89 -25.71 -22.72
CA LEU A 415 -7.84 -25.30 -21.70
C LEU A 415 -7.15 -24.42 -20.66
N VAL A 416 -7.69 -23.22 -20.46
CA VAL A 416 -7.22 -22.25 -19.46
C VAL A 416 -8.37 -22.02 -18.50
N VAL A 417 -8.15 -22.32 -17.23
CA VAL A 417 -9.13 -22.15 -16.16
C VAL A 417 -8.63 -21.03 -15.25
N SER A 418 -9.42 -19.97 -15.08
CA SER A 418 -9.10 -18.85 -14.20
C SER A 418 -10.01 -18.84 -12.99
N PHE A 419 -9.44 -18.93 -11.79
CA PHE A 419 -10.11 -18.53 -10.56
C PHE A 419 -9.94 -17.03 -10.40
N ALA A 420 -11.03 -16.27 -10.43
CA ALA A 420 -10.95 -14.81 -10.38
C ALA A 420 -12.15 -14.21 -9.66
N ASN A 421 -11.91 -13.17 -8.86
CA ASN A 421 -13.00 -12.39 -8.26
C ASN A 421 -13.50 -11.29 -9.22
N LEU A 422 -12.57 -10.72 -9.98
CA LEU A 422 -12.79 -9.63 -10.93
C LEU A 422 -12.21 -10.02 -12.29
N PRO A 423 -12.81 -9.56 -13.41
CA PRO A 423 -12.23 -9.79 -14.73
C PRO A 423 -10.87 -9.08 -14.87
N ASP A 424 -9.93 -9.77 -15.48
CA ASP A 424 -8.60 -9.24 -15.81
C ASP A 424 -8.01 -9.72 -17.12
N GLN A 425 -6.84 -9.18 -17.49
CA GLN A 425 -6.22 -9.41 -18.79
C GLN A 425 -5.94 -10.90 -19.01
N THR A 426 -5.62 -11.63 -17.95
CA THR A 426 -5.44 -13.09 -18.01
C THR A 426 -6.78 -13.82 -18.08
N THR A 427 -7.77 -13.42 -17.28
CA THR A 427 -9.12 -14.00 -17.24
C THR A 427 -9.88 -13.76 -18.56
N GLU A 428 -9.60 -12.67 -19.27
CA GLU A 428 -10.13 -12.42 -20.62
C GLU A 428 -9.67 -13.47 -21.65
N LEU A 429 -8.49 -14.05 -21.44
CA LEU A 429 -7.93 -15.11 -22.28
C LEU A 429 -8.28 -16.52 -21.77
N ALA A 430 -8.96 -16.64 -20.63
CA ALA A 430 -9.36 -17.92 -20.07
C ALA A 430 -10.56 -18.51 -20.82
N HIS A 431 -10.54 -19.84 -20.97
CA HIS A 431 -11.62 -20.63 -21.56
C HIS A 431 -12.74 -20.88 -20.55
N VAL A 432 -12.40 -21.06 -19.27
CA VAL A 432 -13.34 -21.21 -18.16
C VAL A 432 -12.96 -20.21 -17.08
N SER A 433 -13.93 -19.41 -16.64
CA SER A 433 -13.76 -18.53 -15.49
C SER A 433 -14.64 -19.01 -14.35
N LEU A 434 -14.01 -19.27 -13.21
CA LEU A 434 -14.64 -19.73 -11.97
C LEU A 434 -14.55 -18.59 -10.94
N PRO A 435 -15.67 -17.95 -10.58
CA PRO A 435 -15.64 -16.85 -9.63
C PRO A 435 -15.15 -17.32 -8.26
N ASP A 436 -14.02 -16.77 -7.83
CA ASP A 436 -13.48 -16.99 -6.49
C ASP A 436 -14.07 -15.97 -5.52
N THR A 437 -14.26 -16.40 -4.28
CA THR A 437 -14.70 -15.53 -3.18
C THR A 437 -13.63 -14.49 -2.83
N HIS A 438 -14.07 -13.32 -2.38
CA HIS A 438 -13.16 -12.38 -1.73
C HIS A 438 -12.69 -12.96 -0.39
N TRP A 439 -11.48 -12.63 0.08
CA TRP A 439 -10.93 -13.15 1.34
C TRP A 439 -11.73 -12.78 2.60
N LEU A 440 -12.69 -11.85 2.50
CA LEU A 440 -13.66 -11.51 3.55
C LEU A 440 -14.87 -12.45 3.58
N GLU A 441 -15.04 -13.29 2.56
CA GLU A 441 -16.18 -14.20 2.34
C GLU A 441 -15.79 -15.67 2.49
N SER A 442 -14.52 -15.98 2.79
CA SER A 442 -13.99 -17.35 2.78
C SER A 442 -13.17 -17.71 4.01
N TRP A 443 -13.18 -19.00 4.32
CA TRP A 443 -12.27 -19.61 5.29
C TRP A 443 -10.89 -19.81 4.68
N GLY A 444 -9.84 -19.63 5.47
CA GLY A 444 -8.46 -19.87 5.07
C GLY A 444 -7.49 -19.62 6.21
N ASP A 445 -6.20 -19.68 5.92
CA ASP A 445 -5.13 -19.23 6.79
C ASP A 445 -3.94 -18.70 5.96
N TYR A 446 -3.10 -17.91 6.59
CA TYR A 446 -1.92 -17.35 5.96
C TYR A 446 -0.77 -17.18 6.95
N ALA A 447 0.42 -17.62 6.55
CA ALA A 447 1.63 -17.51 7.34
C ALA A 447 2.63 -16.56 6.65
N PRO A 448 2.72 -15.28 7.07
CA PRO A 448 3.61 -14.30 6.43
C PRO A 448 5.10 -14.51 6.78
N ARG A 449 5.38 -15.17 7.90
CA ARG A 449 6.72 -15.59 8.34
C ARG A 449 6.62 -16.75 9.31
N GLU A 450 7.73 -17.43 9.56
CA GLU A 450 7.78 -18.46 10.60
C GLU A 450 7.33 -17.92 11.98
N GLY A 451 6.57 -18.72 12.73
CA GLY A 451 5.99 -18.34 14.02
C GLY A 451 4.69 -17.54 13.97
N VAL A 452 4.24 -17.11 12.79
CA VAL A 452 2.99 -16.34 12.64
C VAL A 452 2.04 -17.08 11.71
N LEU A 453 0.94 -17.60 12.24
CA LEU A 453 -0.15 -18.18 11.46
C LEU A 453 -1.43 -17.36 11.71
N GLY A 454 -1.82 -16.55 10.73
CA GLY A 454 -3.09 -15.83 10.76
C GLY A 454 -4.22 -16.73 10.26
N LEU A 455 -5.37 -16.73 10.96
CA LEU A 455 -6.55 -17.47 10.56
C LEU A 455 -7.51 -16.52 9.82
N LEU A 456 -7.97 -16.92 8.64
CA LEU A 456 -8.99 -16.21 7.87
C LEU A 456 -10.34 -16.85 8.16
N GLN A 457 -11.20 -16.12 8.87
CA GLN A 457 -12.61 -16.45 8.97
C GLN A 457 -13.42 -15.56 8.03
N PRO A 458 -14.49 -16.09 7.40
CA PRO A 458 -15.43 -15.27 6.66
C PRO A 458 -16.09 -14.28 7.62
N THR A 459 -16.16 -13.04 7.19
CA THR A 459 -16.73 -11.92 7.94
C THR A 459 -18.12 -11.56 7.44
N MET A 460 -18.54 -12.14 6.33
CA MET A 460 -19.87 -12.08 5.74
C MET A 460 -20.06 -13.24 4.75
N ALA A 461 -21.29 -13.47 4.31
CA ALA A 461 -21.58 -14.43 3.23
C ALA A 461 -21.18 -13.85 1.86
N PRO A 462 -20.86 -14.71 0.86
CA PRO A 462 -20.62 -14.28 -0.51
C PRO A 462 -21.79 -13.48 -1.09
N ILE A 463 -21.51 -12.32 -1.70
CA ILE A 463 -22.54 -11.47 -2.35
C ILE A 463 -22.77 -11.79 -3.82
N ARG A 464 -21.89 -12.60 -4.42
CA ARG A 464 -21.98 -13.10 -5.81
C ARG A 464 -22.10 -14.62 -5.79
N ASP A 465 -22.50 -15.20 -6.91
CA ASP A 465 -22.42 -16.66 -7.13
C ASP A 465 -20.95 -17.07 -7.33
N ALA A 466 -20.22 -17.09 -6.22
CA ALA A 466 -18.80 -17.37 -6.11
C ALA A 466 -18.58 -18.48 -5.07
N ARG A 467 -17.57 -19.32 -5.30
CA ARG A 467 -17.18 -20.41 -4.39
C ARG A 467 -15.71 -20.26 -4.00
N PRO A 468 -15.32 -20.55 -2.75
CA PRO A 468 -13.91 -20.56 -2.37
C PRO A 468 -13.13 -21.55 -3.22
N MET A 469 -11.98 -21.12 -3.77
CA MET A 469 -11.14 -21.97 -4.62
C MET A 469 -10.84 -23.34 -4.02
N GLY A 470 -10.62 -23.43 -2.70
CA GLY A 470 -10.37 -24.71 -2.02
C GLY A 470 -11.51 -25.72 -2.17
N ASP A 471 -12.76 -25.29 -2.10
CA ASP A 471 -13.94 -26.16 -2.27
C ASP A 471 -14.03 -26.66 -3.71
N THR A 472 -13.84 -25.77 -4.67
CA THR A 472 -13.89 -26.09 -6.10
C THR A 472 -12.76 -27.05 -6.49
N LEU A 473 -11.55 -26.86 -5.95
CA LEU A 473 -10.42 -27.77 -6.18
C LEU A 473 -10.68 -29.17 -5.63
N LEU A 474 -11.27 -29.29 -4.43
CA LEU A 474 -11.66 -30.57 -3.86
C LEU A 474 -12.68 -31.29 -4.75
N ARG A 475 -13.71 -30.59 -5.23
CA ARG A 475 -14.75 -31.14 -6.12
C ARG A 475 -14.17 -31.60 -7.47
N ILE A 476 -13.46 -30.72 -8.18
CA ILE A 476 -12.82 -31.03 -9.46
C ILE A 476 -11.84 -32.19 -9.31
N GLY A 477 -11.01 -32.16 -8.25
CA GLY A 477 -10.03 -33.19 -7.96
C GLY A 477 -10.67 -34.57 -7.74
N ARG A 478 -11.75 -34.65 -6.94
CA ARG A 478 -12.48 -35.91 -6.71
C ARG A 478 -13.04 -36.49 -8.00
N VAL A 479 -13.70 -35.67 -8.82
CA VAL A 479 -14.26 -36.11 -10.10
C VAL A 479 -13.17 -36.58 -11.06
N ALA A 480 -12.06 -35.84 -11.18
CA ALA A 480 -10.93 -36.21 -12.04
C ALA A 480 -10.21 -37.51 -11.60
N LEU A 481 -10.28 -37.84 -10.30
CA LEU A 481 -9.73 -39.07 -9.74
C LEU A 481 -10.70 -40.27 -9.81
N GLY A 482 -11.99 -40.04 -10.07
CA GLY A 482 -13.04 -41.05 -9.93
C GLY A 482 -13.27 -41.47 -8.48
N ALA A 483 -13.05 -40.56 -7.52
CA ALA A 483 -13.17 -40.82 -6.08
C ALA A 483 -14.46 -40.22 -5.51
N GLU A 484 -15.09 -40.96 -4.59
CA GLU A 484 -16.24 -40.48 -3.82
C GLU A 484 -15.79 -39.59 -2.64
N GLU A 485 -16.71 -38.76 -2.15
CA GLU A 485 -16.51 -37.98 -0.93
C GLU A 485 -16.16 -38.89 0.28
N GLY A 486 -15.23 -38.46 1.13
CA GLY A 486 -14.72 -39.25 2.25
C GLY A 486 -13.67 -40.31 1.87
N LYS A 487 -13.38 -40.52 0.57
CA LYS A 487 -12.42 -41.52 0.09
C LYS A 487 -11.27 -40.88 -0.71
N GLY A 488 -10.21 -41.66 -0.92
CA GLY A 488 -9.08 -41.29 -1.77
C GLY A 488 -8.18 -40.20 -1.17
N PRO A 489 -7.34 -39.56 -1.99
CA PRO A 489 -6.33 -38.60 -1.52
C PRO A 489 -6.93 -37.23 -1.12
N LEU A 490 -8.17 -36.93 -1.51
CA LEU A 490 -8.88 -35.68 -1.24
C LEU A 490 -10.24 -35.94 -0.53
N PRO A 491 -10.24 -36.52 0.69
CA PRO A 491 -11.46 -37.03 1.34
C PRO A 491 -12.40 -35.95 1.88
N TRP A 492 -11.91 -34.73 2.13
CA TRP A 492 -12.69 -33.69 2.82
C TRP A 492 -13.83 -33.14 1.95
N PRO A 493 -15.08 -33.10 2.46
CA PRO A 493 -16.23 -32.50 1.78
C PRO A 493 -16.00 -31.05 1.35
N THR A 494 -15.50 -30.22 2.28
CA THR A 494 -15.24 -28.79 2.10
C THR A 494 -13.85 -28.41 2.58
N PHE A 495 -13.36 -27.27 2.11
CA PHE A 495 -12.12 -26.64 2.52
C PHE A 495 -12.17 -26.22 3.99
N GLU A 496 -13.32 -25.75 4.49
CA GLU A 496 -13.49 -25.48 5.91
C GLU A 496 -13.21 -26.71 6.78
N GLN A 497 -13.70 -27.88 6.39
CA GLN A 497 -13.44 -29.12 7.14
C GLN A 497 -11.96 -29.54 7.03
N TYR A 498 -11.34 -29.36 5.87
CA TYR A 498 -9.90 -29.56 5.71
C TYR A 498 -9.09 -28.64 6.63
N LEU A 499 -9.45 -27.35 6.69
CA LEU A 499 -8.80 -26.36 7.55
C LEU A 499 -8.96 -26.71 9.03
N LYS A 500 -10.19 -27.00 9.49
CA LYS A 500 -10.43 -27.37 10.88
C LYS A 500 -9.64 -28.61 11.28
N ALA A 501 -9.57 -29.62 10.40
CA ALA A 501 -8.75 -30.81 10.63
C ALA A 501 -7.24 -30.48 10.72
N ALA A 502 -6.76 -29.54 9.90
CA ALA A 502 -5.37 -29.09 9.93
C ALA A 502 -5.04 -28.21 11.15
N TRP A 503 -6.01 -27.43 11.65
CA TRP A 503 -5.84 -26.54 12.79
C TRP A 503 -5.95 -27.26 14.12
N GLU A 504 -6.75 -28.32 14.23
CA GLU A 504 -7.03 -29.01 15.51
C GLU A 504 -5.75 -29.36 16.31
N PRO A 505 -4.69 -29.94 15.71
CA PRO A 505 -3.45 -30.23 16.43
C PRO A 505 -2.71 -28.98 16.93
N LEU A 506 -2.91 -27.83 16.27
CA LEU A 506 -2.24 -26.55 16.58
C LEU A 506 -3.00 -25.80 17.68
N VAL A 507 -4.33 -25.76 17.60
CA VAL A 507 -5.19 -25.01 18.55
C VAL A 507 -5.53 -25.82 19.80
N LYS A 508 -5.39 -27.15 19.78
CA LYS A 508 -5.59 -28.06 20.93
C LYS A 508 -6.91 -27.81 21.67
N GLY A 509 -8.03 -27.78 20.92
CA GLY A 509 -9.35 -27.48 21.46
C GLY A 509 -9.67 -25.99 21.72
N GLN A 510 -8.77 -25.05 21.38
CA GLN A 510 -8.98 -23.60 21.60
C GLN A 510 -9.23 -22.81 20.30
N LEU A 511 -9.92 -23.41 19.32
CA LEU A 511 -10.15 -22.79 18.01
C LEU A 511 -10.85 -21.42 18.13
N GLU A 512 -11.88 -21.30 18.97
CA GLU A 512 -12.60 -20.03 19.13
C GLU A 512 -11.70 -18.89 19.64
N ALA A 513 -10.81 -19.19 20.58
CA ALA A 513 -9.86 -18.20 21.11
C ALA A 513 -8.86 -17.78 20.03
N ALA A 514 -8.37 -18.73 19.23
CA ALA A 514 -7.48 -18.45 18.10
C ALA A 514 -8.18 -17.59 17.03
N LEU A 515 -9.45 -17.87 16.70
CA LEU A 515 -10.25 -17.08 15.77
C LEU A 515 -10.54 -15.67 16.30
N ARG A 516 -10.83 -15.49 17.60
CA ARG A 516 -11.02 -14.17 18.21
C ARG A 516 -9.74 -13.35 18.18
N ARG A 517 -8.59 -13.97 18.46
CA ARG A 517 -7.26 -13.34 18.37
C ARG A 517 -6.84 -13.06 16.92
N GLY A 518 -7.41 -13.81 15.96
CA GLY A 518 -7.08 -13.74 14.53
C GLY A 518 -5.91 -14.62 14.09
N GLY A 519 -5.42 -15.52 14.96
CA GLY A 519 -4.27 -16.35 14.64
C GLY A 519 -3.58 -17.01 15.83
N LEU A 520 -2.58 -17.81 15.49
CA LEU A 520 -1.59 -18.39 16.41
C LEU A 520 -0.25 -17.68 16.16
N PHE A 521 0.25 -17.02 17.20
CA PHE A 521 1.48 -16.23 17.13
C PHE A 521 2.45 -16.72 18.20
N GLY A 522 3.65 -17.10 17.77
CA GLY A 522 4.75 -17.53 18.61
C GLY A 522 6.07 -16.89 18.18
N GLU A 523 7.00 -16.80 19.12
CA GLU A 523 8.35 -16.34 18.82
C GLU A 523 9.19 -17.46 18.19
N VAL A 524 10.05 -17.09 17.25
CA VAL A 524 11.03 -18.00 16.64
C VAL A 524 12.41 -17.49 17.01
N ALA A 525 13.18 -18.32 17.70
CA ALA A 525 14.53 -17.98 18.11
C ALA A 525 15.44 -17.78 16.88
N PRO A 526 16.32 -16.76 16.88
CA PRO A 526 17.28 -16.60 15.82
C PRO A 526 18.22 -17.81 15.69
N VAL A 527 18.50 -18.20 14.44
CA VAL A 527 19.44 -19.26 14.11
C VAL A 527 20.81 -18.63 13.84
N ALA A 528 21.84 -19.14 14.51
CA ALA A 528 23.21 -18.71 14.29
C ALA A 528 23.69 -19.12 12.88
N VAL A 529 24.34 -18.20 12.18
CA VAL A 529 24.94 -18.43 10.86
C VAL A 529 26.36 -17.88 10.82
N THR A 530 27.19 -18.43 9.95
CA THR A 530 28.56 -17.93 9.69
C THR A 530 28.65 -17.40 8.28
N ALA A 531 29.24 -16.21 8.13
CA ALA A 531 29.49 -15.60 6.83
C ALA A 531 30.67 -16.29 6.14
N LYS A 532 30.44 -16.83 4.95
CA LYS A 532 31.48 -17.17 3.97
C LYS A 532 31.86 -15.90 3.22
N VAL A 533 33.14 -15.52 3.30
CA VAL A 533 33.69 -14.42 2.52
C VAL A 533 33.99 -14.93 1.10
N THR A 534 33.57 -14.17 0.10
CA THR A 534 33.85 -14.44 -1.32
C THR A 534 34.33 -13.15 -1.98
N ALA A 535 35.21 -13.24 -2.97
CA ALA A 535 35.62 -12.10 -3.77
C ALA A 535 34.41 -11.38 -4.37
N GLY A 536 34.31 -10.06 -4.13
CA GLY A 536 33.29 -9.21 -4.74
C GLY A 536 33.74 -8.73 -6.11
N GLU A 537 32.81 -8.70 -7.07
CA GLU A 537 33.04 -8.15 -8.40
C GLU A 537 32.35 -6.77 -8.51
N PRO A 538 33.11 -5.66 -8.52
CA PRO A 538 32.54 -4.33 -8.65
C PRO A 538 32.22 -4.04 -10.12
N ALA A 539 31.05 -4.49 -10.58
CA ALA A 539 30.54 -4.24 -11.94
C ALA A 539 29.13 -3.64 -11.94
N PRO A 540 28.85 -2.67 -12.84
CA PRO A 540 27.52 -2.12 -13.01
C PRO A 540 26.56 -3.13 -13.65
N ALA A 541 25.26 -2.90 -13.48
CA ALA A 541 24.23 -3.68 -14.16
C ALA A 541 24.34 -3.56 -15.69
N LYS A 542 24.08 -4.65 -16.40
CA LYS A 542 24.01 -4.66 -17.87
C LYS A 542 22.62 -4.24 -18.31
N LEU A 543 22.56 -3.29 -19.25
CA LEU A 543 21.31 -2.74 -19.78
C LEU A 543 21.26 -2.91 -21.31
N GLU A 544 20.13 -3.36 -21.83
CA GLU A 544 19.84 -3.42 -23.27
C GLU A 544 19.36 -2.06 -23.81
N GLY A 545 19.60 -1.76 -25.08
CA GLY A 545 19.15 -0.54 -25.75
C GLY A 545 20.28 0.40 -26.15
N ASP A 546 19.90 1.57 -26.69
CA ASP A 546 20.84 2.50 -27.31
C ASP A 546 21.83 3.09 -26.29
N ALA A 547 23.08 3.29 -26.71
CA ALA A 547 24.14 3.83 -25.84
C ALA A 547 23.77 5.18 -25.20
N GLY A 548 23.09 6.05 -25.96
CA GLY A 548 22.59 7.35 -25.51
C GLY A 548 21.19 7.35 -24.87
N GLY A 549 20.57 6.19 -24.68
CA GLY A 549 19.26 6.06 -24.02
C GLY A 549 19.34 6.29 -22.50
N LEU A 550 18.19 6.60 -21.90
CA LEU A 550 18.02 6.82 -20.46
C LEU A 550 17.67 5.51 -19.77
N THR A 551 18.24 5.22 -18.61
CA THR A 551 17.90 4.01 -17.84
C THR A 551 16.45 4.08 -17.37
N LEU A 552 15.66 3.02 -17.57
CA LEU A 552 14.29 2.93 -17.07
C LEU A 552 14.27 2.36 -15.65
N LEU A 553 13.69 3.11 -14.70
CA LEU A 553 13.30 2.61 -13.39
C LEU A 553 11.78 2.37 -13.35
N ALA A 554 11.39 1.10 -13.51
CA ALA A 554 10.01 0.67 -13.26
C ALA A 554 9.86 0.36 -11.77
N TYR A 555 9.04 1.14 -11.05
CA TYR A 555 8.93 1.02 -9.59
C TYR A 555 7.51 0.65 -9.14
N PRO A 556 7.34 -0.23 -8.14
CA PRO A 556 6.03 -0.58 -7.60
C PRO A 556 5.30 0.63 -7.01
N SER A 557 4.03 0.79 -7.36
CA SER A 557 3.19 1.83 -6.74
C SER A 557 2.78 1.41 -5.33
N LEU A 558 2.96 2.28 -4.33
CA LEU A 558 2.39 2.07 -2.99
C LEU A 558 0.85 1.91 -3.05
N ARG A 559 0.19 2.57 -4.01
CA ARG A 559 -1.28 2.51 -4.18
C ARG A 559 -1.70 1.18 -4.82
N PHE A 560 -1.03 0.75 -5.87
CA PHE A 560 -1.53 -0.33 -6.72
C PHE A 560 -0.77 -1.64 -6.60
N TYR A 561 0.41 -1.64 -5.98
CA TYR A 561 1.32 -2.79 -5.91
C TYR A 561 1.63 -3.31 -7.32
N ASP A 562 1.15 -4.50 -7.68
CA ASP A 562 1.26 -5.13 -8.99
C ASP A 562 0.06 -4.87 -9.92
N GLY A 563 -0.87 -4.01 -9.49
CA GLY A 563 -2.11 -3.66 -10.20
C GLY A 563 -3.36 -4.35 -9.67
N ARG A 564 -3.26 -5.31 -8.74
CA ARG A 564 -4.46 -5.97 -8.18
C ARG A 564 -5.40 -5.01 -7.44
N SER A 565 -4.84 -3.97 -6.80
CA SER A 565 -5.64 -2.96 -6.08
C SER A 565 -6.01 -1.74 -6.96
N ALA A 566 -5.64 -1.72 -8.25
CA ALA A 566 -5.91 -0.59 -9.15
C ALA A 566 -7.40 -0.33 -9.43
N VAL A 567 -8.25 -1.32 -9.14
CA VAL A 567 -9.71 -1.22 -9.27
C VAL A 567 -10.36 -0.31 -8.23
N SER A 568 -9.68 -0.06 -7.11
CA SER A 568 -10.23 0.78 -6.06
C SER A 568 -10.24 2.25 -6.47
N SER A 569 -11.43 2.84 -6.50
CA SER A 569 -11.61 4.27 -6.75
C SER A 569 -11.02 5.13 -5.63
N TRP A 570 -11.01 4.67 -4.37
CA TRP A 570 -10.30 5.33 -3.27
C TRP A 570 -8.79 5.39 -3.54
N LEU A 571 -8.17 4.30 -4.01
CA LEU A 571 -6.73 4.30 -4.31
C LEU A 571 -6.40 5.10 -5.57
N GLN A 572 -7.28 5.14 -6.56
CA GLN A 572 -7.10 6.00 -7.74
C GLN A 572 -7.11 7.50 -7.41
N GLU A 573 -7.94 7.90 -6.44
CA GLU A 573 -8.06 9.28 -5.98
C GLU A 573 -7.12 9.65 -4.84
N ALA A 574 -6.54 8.67 -4.14
CA ALA A 574 -5.48 8.91 -3.18
C ALA A 574 -4.23 9.43 -3.92
N PRO A 575 -3.68 10.60 -3.53
CA PRO A 575 -2.50 11.16 -4.19
C PRO A 575 -1.27 10.26 -4.04
N ASP A 576 -0.47 10.18 -5.11
CA ASP A 576 0.90 9.70 -4.98
C ASP A 576 1.67 10.56 -3.97
N SER A 577 2.49 9.93 -3.13
CA SER A 577 3.09 10.64 -1.98
C SER A 577 4.22 11.58 -2.38
N ILE A 578 4.88 11.30 -3.52
CA ILE A 578 5.99 12.08 -4.05
C ILE A 578 5.48 13.12 -5.04
N THR A 579 4.68 12.71 -6.02
CA THR A 579 4.26 13.56 -7.14
C THR A 579 2.91 14.25 -6.92
N GLN A 580 2.12 13.80 -5.94
CA GLN A 580 0.73 14.22 -5.68
C GLN A 580 -0.22 13.99 -6.87
N ALA A 581 0.20 13.17 -7.84
CA ALA A 581 -0.59 12.82 -9.01
C ALA A 581 -1.66 11.77 -8.67
N VAL A 582 -2.84 11.93 -9.26
CA VAL A 582 -3.99 11.00 -9.16
C VAL A 582 -4.49 10.58 -10.53
N TRP A 583 -5.21 9.46 -10.58
CA TRP A 583 -5.94 8.95 -11.75
C TRP A 583 -5.18 8.60 -13.03
N ASP A 584 -3.94 9.02 -13.24
CA ASP A 584 -3.13 8.72 -14.43
C ASP A 584 -1.79 8.08 -14.05
N ALA A 585 -1.23 7.28 -14.96
CA ALA A 585 0.21 7.00 -14.98
C ALA A 585 0.98 8.16 -15.62
N TRP A 586 2.26 8.29 -15.33
CA TRP A 586 3.15 9.32 -15.88
C TRP A 586 4.55 8.75 -16.12
N VAL A 587 5.36 9.48 -16.88
CA VAL A 587 6.81 9.27 -16.94
C VAL A 587 7.52 10.42 -16.24
N GLU A 588 8.30 10.10 -15.22
CA GLU A 588 9.18 11.06 -14.56
C GLU A 588 10.40 11.32 -15.44
N VAL A 589 10.62 12.60 -15.75
CA VAL A 589 11.71 13.07 -16.62
C VAL A 589 12.59 14.02 -15.80
N PRO A 590 13.93 13.82 -15.78
CA PRO A 590 14.84 14.73 -15.11
C PRO A 590 14.74 16.14 -15.70
N GLU A 591 14.85 17.16 -14.86
CA GLU A 591 14.72 18.56 -15.28
C GLU A 591 15.72 18.93 -16.40
N GLU A 592 16.96 18.46 -16.32
CA GLU A 592 18.00 18.71 -17.33
C GLU A 592 17.64 18.08 -18.68
N THR A 593 17.09 16.87 -18.66
CA THR A 593 16.63 16.15 -19.84
C THR A 593 15.39 16.81 -20.44
N ALA A 594 14.44 17.24 -19.59
CA ALA A 594 13.25 17.96 -20.03
C ALA A 594 13.62 19.29 -20.73
N LYS A 595 14.58 20.06 -20.17
CA LYS A 595 15.11 21.29 -20.78
C LYS A 595 15.73 21.02 -22.15
N LYS A 596 16.58 19.99 -22.26
CA LYS A 596 17.23 19.60 -23.54
C LYS A 596 16.21 19.20 -24.62
N LEU A 597 15.13 18.53 -24.22
CA LEU A 597 14.10 18.04 -25.13
C LEU A 597 12.93 19.03 -25.35
N GLY A 598 12.94 20.19 -24.68
CA GLY A 598 11.84 21.16 -24.73
C GLY A 598 10.51 20.59 -24.22
N VAL A 599 10.54 19.77 -23.19
CA VAL A 599 9.37 19.08 -22.59
C VAL A 599 8.86 19.85 -21.37
N ALA A 600 7.55 20.06 -21.31
CA ALA A 600 6.85 20.67 -20.19
C ALA A 600 5.97 19.66 -19.43
N GLN A 601 5.53 20.03 -18.22
CA GLN A 601 4.59 19.22 -17.42
C GLN A 601 3.31 18.88 -18.19
N GLY A 602 3.01 17.58 -18.30
CA GLY A 602 1.85 17.03 -18.99
C GLY A 602 1.99 16.89 -20.50
N ASP A 603 3.14 17.23 -21.09
CA ASP A 603 3.42 16.92 -22.50
C ASP A 603 3.43 15.40 -22.71
N MET A 604 2.82 14.92 -23.79
CA MET A 604 2.81 13.49 -24.11
C MET A 604 4.14 13.08 -24.72
N LEU A 605 4.73 12.02 -24.15
CA LEU A 605 5.98 11.43 -24.61
C LEU A 605 5.76 9.99 -25.06
N ALA A 606 6.32 9.62 -26.21
CA ALA A 606 6.57 8.23 -26.54
C ALA A 606 7.86 7.78 -25.86
N VAL A 607 7.74 6.76 -25.02
CA VAL A 607 8.83 6.06 -24.35
C VAL A 607 9.06 4.75 -25.08
N LYS A 608 10.24 4.54 -25.68
CA LYS A 608 10.52 3.35 -26.48
C LYS A 608 11.70 2.56 -25.95
N SER A 609 11.58 1.25 -25.99
CA SER A 609 12.62 0.25 -25.72
C SER A 609 12.72 -0.72 -26.90
N PRO A 610 13.73 -1.61 -26.96
CA PRO A 610 13.76 -2.70 -27.92
C PRO A 610 12.56 -3.66 -27.83
N HIS A 611 11.84 -3.68 -26.70
CA HIS A 611 10.76 -4.65 -26.42
C HIS A 611 9.35 -4.08 -26.63
N GLY A 612 9.22 -2.76 -26.73
CA GLY A 612 7.92 -2.10 -26.87
C GLY A 612 7.97 -0.60 -26.65
N GLY A 613 6.80 0.03 -26.69
CA GLY A 613 6.65 1.48 -26.46
C GLY A 613 5.38 1.82 -25.67
N LEU A 614 5.44 2.94 -24.96
CA LEU A 614 4.33 3.52 -24.18
C LEU A 614 4.18 5.01 -24.49
N GLU A 615 2.97 5.53 -24.36
CA GLU A 615 2.69 6.96 -24.45
C GLU A 615 2.20 7.47 -23.09
N LEU A 616 2.97 8.35 -22.45
CA LEU A 616 2.69 8.82 -21.10
C LEU A 616 2.86 10.34 -21.00
N PRO A 617 2.05 11.03 -20.18
CA PRO A 617 2.29 12.42 -19.85
C PRO A 617 3.57 12.56 -19.01
N ALA A 618 4.36 13.60 -19.30
CA ALA A 618 5.57 13.91 -18.56
C ALA A 618 5.28 14.53 -17.19
N TYR A 619 5.98 14.05 -16.17
CA TYR A 619 6.16 14.71 -14.87
C TYR A 619 7.63 15.13 -14.76
N ILE A 620 7.92 16.42 -14.63
CA ILE A 620 9.29 16.92 -14.52
C ILE A 620 9.74 16.77 -13.07
N SER A 621 10.83 16.04 -12.86
CA SER A 621 11.39 15.76 -11.54
C SER A 621 12.77 16.40 -11.39
N PRO A 622 12.96 17.31 -10.42
CA PRO A 622 14.28 17.89 -10.13
C PRO A 622 15.20 16.92 -9.38
N THR A 623 14.64 15.90 -8.72
CA THR A 623 15.35 14.97 -7.85
C THR A 623 15.54 13.58 -8.49
N LEU A 624 15.35 13.47 -9.80
CA LEU A 624 15.68 12.24 -10.55
C LEU A 624 17.10 12.32 -11.10
N HIS A 625 17.82 11.20 -11.14
CA HIS A 625 19.14 11.15 -11.76
C HIS A 625 19.07 11.53 -13.26
N PRO A 626 19.95 12.41 -13.80
CA PRO A 626 19.84 12.93 -15.17
C PRO A 626 19.88 11.88 -16.29
N GLY A 627 20.51 10.73 -16.04
CA GLY A 627 20.62 9.61 -16.98
C GLY A 627 19.45 8.62 -16.93
N THR A 628 18.32 8.99 -16.33
CA THR A 628 17.28 8.05 -15.89
C THR A 628 15.88 8.58 -16.15
N VAL A 629 14.92 7.69 -16.39
CA VAL A 629 13.48 7.97 -16.34
C VAL A 629 12.81 6.99 -15.39
N ALA A 630 11.70 7.38 -14.76
CA ALA A 630 10.97 6.49 -13.86
C ALA A 630 9.48 6.42 -14.20
N ILE A 631 8.89 5.23 -14.07
CA ILE A 631 7.46 5.00 -14.36
C ILE A 631 6.88 4.09 -13.25
N PRO A 632 5.76 4.49 -12.60
CA PRO A 632 5.09 3.65 -11.62
C PRO A 632 4.42 2.43 -12.25
N LEU A 633 4.61 1.25 -11.65
CA LEU A 633 3.93 0.01 -11.96
C LEU A 633 2.51 -0.04 -11.39
N GLY A 634 1.69 -0.94 -11.92
CA GLY A 634 0.37 -1.26 -11.37
C GLY A 634 -0.77 -0.35 -11.83
N HIS A 635 -0.50 0.69 -12.61
CA HIS A 635 -1.58 1.46 -13.26
C HIS A 635 -2.30 0.60 -14.30
N ARG A 636 -3.59 0.37 -14.05
CA ARG A 636 -4.41 -0.55 -14.85
C ARG A 636 -5.72 0.14 -15.27
N TYR A 637 -5.97 0.15 -16.58
CA TYR A 637 -7.26 0.53 -17.16
C TYR A 637 -7.74 -0.66 -18.01
N SER A 638 -8.28 -1.69 -17.36
CA SER A 638 -8.87 -2.84 -18.07
C SER A 638 -10.25 -2.44 -18.63
N PRO A 639 -10.68 -2.99 -19.78
CA PRO A 639 -12.01 -2.72 -20.36
C PRO A 639 -13.20 -2.99 -19.42
N TYR A 640 -13.00 -3.85 -18.41
CA TYR A 640 -14.00 -4.33 -17.44
C TYR A 640 -13.73 -3.85 -16.00
N GLN A 641 -12.80 -2.90 -15.85
CA GLN A 641 -12.49 -2.21 -14.59
C GLN A 641 -12.42 -0.71 -14.89
N ARG A 642 -13.36 -0.24 -15.72
CA ARG A 642 -13.36 1.15 -16.17
C ARG A 642 -13.55 2.01 -14.94
N PRO A 643 -12.62 2.92 -14.63
CA PRO A 643 -12.97 3.96 -13.69
C PRO A 643 -14.14 4.70 -14.34
N ARG A 644 -15.34 4.61 -13.74
CA ARG A 644 -16.50 5.44 -14.10
C ARG A 644 -16.18 6.94 -14.09
N TYR A 645 -15.02 7.26 -13.52
CA TYR A 645 -14.42 8.53 -13.24
C TYR A 645 -13.33 8.97 -14.24
N VAL A 646 -12.96 8.14 -15.24
CA VAL A 646 -11.95 8.45 -16.26
C VAL A 646 -12.47 8.03 -17.65
N ALA A 647 -12.18 8.81 -18.68
CA ALA A 647 -12.51 8.45 -20.06
C ALA A 647 -11.80 7.14 -20.48
N ALA A 648 -12.46 6.32 -21.29
CA ALA A 648 -11.94 5.02 -21.72
C ALA A 648 -10.68 5.18 -22.59
N ASP A 649 -9.50 4.88 -22.03
CA ASP A 649 -8.28 4.56 -22.78
C ASP A 649 -7.97 3.09 -22.50
N LEU A 650 -8.09 2.25 -23.54
CA LEU A 650 -7.95 0.79 -23.41
C LEU A 650 -6.48 0.33 -23.50
N ARG A 651 -5.53 1.26 -23.58
CA ARG A 651 -4.10 0.94 -23.67
C ARG A 651 -3.53 0.75 -22.28
N SER A 652 -2.76 -0.33 -22.10
CA SER A 652 -2.00 -0.55 -20.87
C SER A 652 -0.96 0.55 -20.69
N LEU A 653 -0.95 1.20 -19.53
CA LEU A 653 0.05 2.20 -19.16
C LEU A 653 1.17 1.62 -18.26
N ASN A 654 1.28 0.29 -18.23
CA ASN A 654 2.19 -0.43 -17.34
C ASN A 654 3.59 -0.58 -17.98
N PRO A 655 4.69 -0.13 -17.32
CA PRO A 655 6.04 -0.22 -17.87
C PRO A 655 6.57 -1.63 -18.06
N MET A 656 5.87 -2.68 -17.59
CA MET A 656 6.17 -4.08 -17.95
C MET A 656 6.20 -4.32 -19.47
N ALA A 657 5.51 -3.48 -20.26
CA ALA A 657 5.55 -3.53 -21.73
C ALA A 657 6.89 -3.12 -22.35
N LEU A 658 7.78 -2.47 -21.58
CA LEU A 658 9.09 -2.01 -22.01
C LEU A 658 10.23 -2.95 -21.58
N LEU A 659 9.94 -3.93 -20.72
CA LEU A 659 10.96 -4.75 -20.08
C LEU A 659 11.25 -6.06 -20.84
N PRO A 660 12.50 -6.54 -20.85
CA PRO A 660 12.86 -7.85 -21.33
C PRO A 660 12.40 -8.93 -20.35
N ALA A 661 12.48 -10.20 -20.77
CA ALA A 661 12.28 -11.34 -19.88
C ALA A 661 13.56 -11.77 -19.13
N THR A 662 14.63 -10.97 -19.21
CA THR A 662 15.96 -11.30 -18.70
C THR A 662 15.95 -11.53 -17.19
N ALA A 663 16.58 -12.62 -16.76
CA ALA A 663 16.75 -12.97 -15.36
C ALA A 663 18.19 -12.71 -14.91
N ASP A 664 18.38 -12.41 -13.62
CA ASP A 664 19.68 -12.52 -12.97
C ASP A 664 20.17 -13.97 -13.05
N ALA A 665 21.39 -14.16 -13.56
CA ALA A 665 21.92 -15.50 -13.86
C ALA A 665 22.08 -16.37 -12.61
N THR A 666 22.24 -15.74 -11.43
CA THR A 666 22.50 -16.46 -10.18
C THR A 666 21.21 -16.82 -9.45
N SER A 667 20.31 -15.85 -9.26
CA SER A 667 19.06 -16.08 -8.53
C SER A 667 17.91 -16.58 -9.39
N GLY A 668 17.98 -16.38 -10.71
CA GLY A 668 16.85 -16.59 -11.62
C GLY A 668 15.72 -15.57 -11.45
N GLY A 669 15.90 -14.52 -10.63
CA GLY A 669 14.92 -13.44 -10.46
C GLY A 669 14.87 -12.48 -11.64
N LEU A 670 13.74 -11.79 -11.82
CA LEU A 670 13.55 -10.84 -12.91
C LEU A 670 14.44 -9.59 -12.73
N ALA A 671 15.13 -9.17 -13.79
CA ALA A 671 15.82 -7.88 -13.82
C ALA A 671 14.85 -6.77 -14.25
N PHE A 672 14.35 -5.98 -13.30
CA PHE A 672 13.47 -4.84 -13.56
C PHE A 672 14.22 -3.65 -14.17
N MET A 673 15.46 -3.43 -13.73
CA MET A 673 16.37 -2.46 -14.31
C MET A 673 17.27 -3.16 -15.32
N ALA A 674 16.76 -3.31 -16.55
CA ALA A 674 17.43 -4.06 -17.61
C ALA A 674 17.50 -3.34 -18.96
N VAL A 675 16.85 -2.18 -19.11
CA VAL A 675 16.77 -1.47 -20.40
C VAL A 675 17.05 0.01 -20.29
N LYS A 676 17.58 0.55 -21.38
CA LYS A 676 17.57 1.96 -21.72
C LYS A 676 16.41 2.27 -22.66
N VAL A 677 15.82 3.44 -22.49
CA VAL A 677 14.71 3.93 -23.29
C VAL A 677 15.03 5.27 -23.94
N THR A 678 14.37 5.54 -25.06
CA THR A 678 14.40 6.84 -25.76
C THR A 678 13.07 7.56 -25.55
N LEU A 679 13.14 8.89 -25.49
CA LEU A 679 11.98 9.76 -25.35
C LEU A 679 11.74 10.54 -26.64
N THR A 680 10.49 10.62 -27.08
CA THR A 680 10.09 11.47 -28.20
C THR A 680 8.85 12.27 -27.84
N LYS A 681 8.92 13.59 -27.97
CA LYS A 681 7.77 14.49 -27.73
C LYS A 681 6.74 14.33 -28.85
N LEU A 682 5.48 14.10 -28.50
CA LEU A 682 4.40 13.82 -29.45
C LEU A 682 3.64 15.06 -29.93
N GLY A 683 3.90 16.24 -29.36
CA GLY A 683 3.23 17.49 -29.71
C GLY A 683 1.80 17.63 -29.15
N THR A 684 1.28 16.61 -28.47
CA THR A 684 0.01 16.65 -27.73
C THR A 684 0.25 16.79 -26.23
N ARG A 685 -0.77 17.25 -25.49
CA ARG A 685 -0.69 17.46 -24.05
C ARG A 685 -1.87 16.82 -23.32
N ARG A 686 -1.60 16.12 -22.22
CA ARG A 686 -2.60 15.57 -21.29
C ARG A 686 -2.25 16.05 -19.88
N PRO A 687 -3.00 17.02 -19.32
CA PRO A 687 -2.75 17.49 -17.96
C PRO A 687 -2.84 16.35 -16.94
N LEU A 688 -1.86 16.32 -16.03
CA LEU A 688 -1.88 15.47 -14.85
C LEU A 688 -2.72 16.14 -13.76
N ALA A 689 -3.57 15.36 -13.11
CA ALA A 689 -4.30 15.81 -11.93
C ALA A 689 -3.36 15.74 -10.72
N VAL A 690 -2.68 16.84 -10.41
CA VAL A 690 -1.79 16.98 -9.25
C VAL A 690 -2.52 17.74 -8.16
N LEU A 691 -2.70 17.14 -6.98
CA LEU A 691 -3.55 17.68 -5.91
C LEU A 691 -2.91 18.79 -5.07
N GLN A 692 -1.58 18.93 -5.16
CA GLN A 692 -0.82 19.95 -4.46
C GLN A 692 -0.16 20.88 -5.49
N ALA A 693 -0.39 22.19 -5.36
CA ALA A 693 0.04 23.16 -6.36
C ALA A 693 1.56 23.43 -6.34
N THR A 694 2.17 23.43 -5.14
CA THR A 694 3.60 23.66 -4.93
C THR A 694 4.10 22.76 -3.81
N HIS A 695 5.37 22.33 -3.90
CA HIS A 695 6.08 21.61 -2.84
C HIS A 695 6.99 22.51 -2.01
N ASP A 696 7.09 23.79 -2.37
CA ASP A 696 7.79 24.82 -1.62
C ASP A 696 6.82 25.51 -0.64
N GLN A 697 7.30 25.78 0.57
CA GLN A 697 6.50 26.46 1.61
C GLN A 697 6.41 27.97 1.37
N ASP A 698 7.24 28.56 0.50
CA ASP A 698 7.43 29.99 0.30
C ASP A 698 7.79 30.71 1.61
N ASP A 699 8.72 30.16 2.40
CA ASP A 699 9.16 30.66 3.72
C ASP A 699 8.05 30.81 4.79
N ARG A 700 6.90 30.13 4.62
CA ARG A 700 5.75 30.22 5.55
C ARG A 700 5.86 29.33 6.80
N GLU A 701 6.91 28.52 6.91
CA GLU A 701 7.16 27.63 8.05
C GLU A 701 5.93 26.81 8.51
N LEU A 702 5.20 26.19 7.57
CA LEU A 702 4.01 25.38 7.86
C LEU A 702 4.41 24.03 8.47
N ALA A 703 5.24 23.27 7.78
CA ALA A 703 5.97 22.15 8.31
C ALA A 703 7.29 22.66 8.90
N ARG A 704 7.44 22.59 10.22
CA ARG A 704 8.62 23.09 10.92
C ARG A 704 9.55 21.95 11.30
N HIS A 705 10.85 22.22 11.29
CA HIS A 705 11.88 21.29 11.76
C HIS A 705 12.72 21.89 12.90
N VAL A 706 13.53 21.05 13.53
CA VAL A 706 14.51 21.42 14.56
C VAL A 706 15.69 20.46 14.50
N ASP A 707 16.92 20.96 14.64
CA ASP A 707 18.11 20.10 14.66
C ASP A 707 18.14 19.18 15.87
N LEU A 708 18.68 17.97 15.70
CA LEU A 708 18.73 16.95 16.75
C LEU A 708 19.41 17.46 18.03
N ARG A 709 20.48 18.24 17.90
CA ARG A 709 21.14 18.86 19.05
C ARG A 709 20.21 19.82 19.79
N ALA A 710 19.54 20.71 19.05
CA ALA A 710 18.59 21.66 19.62
C ALA A 710 17.36 20.94 20.22
N ALA A 711 16.87 19.87 19.60
CA ALA A 711 15.78 19.05 20.12
C ALA A 711 16.16 18.38 21.45
N ARG A 712 17.41 17.88 21.59
CA ARG A 712 17.94 17.36 22.86
C ARG A 712 18.00 18.45 23.93
N GLU A 713 18.49 19.63 23.59
CA GLU A 713 18.55 20.76 24.52
C GLU A 713 17.16 21.21 24.97
N GLN A 714 16.19 21.29 24.05
CA GLN A 714 14.78 21.61 24.33
C GLN A 714 14.11 20.53 25.19
N ALA A 715 14.41 19.25 24.96
CA ALA A 715 13.90 18.15 25.80
C ALA A 715 14.41 18.24 27.25
N LEU A 716 15.64 18.72 27.46
CA LEU A 716 16.23 18.88 28.79
C LEU A 716 15.78 20.16 29.51
N ARG A 717 15.69 21.28 28.80
CA ARG A 717 15.46 22.61 29.38
C ARG A 717 14.01 23.08 29.30
N GLY A 718 13.16 22.37 28.56
CA GLY A 718 11.81 22.83 28.22
C GLY A 718 11.80 23.89 27.12
N LYS A 719 10.60 24.28 26.69
CA LYS A 719 10.41 25.35 25.71
C LYS A 719 10.48 26.71 26.39
N GLY A 720 11.02 27.71 25.71
CA GLY A 720 10.87 29.11 26.12
C GLY A 720 9.39 29.53 26.19
N PRO A 721 9.05 30.61 26.92
CA PRO A 721 7.68 31.10 27.01
C PRO A 721 7.13 31.40 25.61
N ALA A 722 5.90 30.95 25.35
CA ALA A 722 5.20 31.29 24.12
C ALA A 722 4.87 32.79 24.11
N GLU A 723 5.02 33.44 22.96
CA GLU A 723 4.51 34.81 22.80
C GLU A 723 2.99 34.81 22.97
N ALA A 724 2.50 35.67 23.85
CA ALA A 724 1.07 35.83 24.05
C ALA A 724 0.49 36.62 22.87
N HIS A 725 -0.37 35.97 22.09
CA HIS A 725 -1.11 36.65 21.03
C HIS A 725 -2.18 37.57 21.63
N VAL A 726 -2.22 38.81 21.15
CA VAL A 726 -3.29 39.76 21.51
C VAL A 726 -4.62 39.24 20.98
N THR A 727 -5.65 39.23 21.82
CA THR A 727 -6.95 38.66 21.49
C THR A 727 -8.07 39.45 22.12
N MET A 728 -9.13 39.69 21.34
CA MET A 728 -10.38 40.31 21.84
C MET A 728 -11.37 39.26 22.35
N TYR A 729 -11.04 37.97 22.24
CA TYR A 729 -11.90 36.87 22.67
C TYR A 729 -11.50 36.37 24.05
N ASP A 730 -12.48 36.26 24.93
CA ASP A 730 -12.29 35.63 26.23
C ASP A 730 -11.84 34.17 26.11
N ASN A 731 -11.08 33.71 27.11
CA ASN A 731 -10.72 32.31 27.23
C ASN A 731 -11.97 31.45 27.42
N GLN A 732 -12.13 30.47 26.54
CA GLN A 732 -13.28 29.58 26.57
C GLN A 732 -13.17 28.57 27.71
N LYS A 733 -14.30 28.28 28.35
CA LYS A 733 -14.39 27.26 29.41
C LYS A 733 -15.05 26.01 28.85
N TYR A 734 -14.38 24.87 29.03
CA TYR A 734 -14.87 23.56 28.61
C TYR A 734 -15.33 22.76 29.84
N PRO A 735 -16.63 22.66 30.13
CA PRO A 735 -17.12 22.03 31.36
C PRO A 735 -16.81 20.52 31.40
N GLY A 736 -16.96 19.84 30.27
CA GLY A 736 -16.69 18.41 30.12
C GLY A 736 -15.28 18.12 29.58
N TYR A 737 -15.23 17.36 28.49
CA TYR A 737 -14.01 17.01 27.78
C TYR A 737 -13.51 18.17 26.90
N ARG A 738 -12.22 18.16 26.54
CA ARG A 738 -11.66 19.02 25.51
C ARG A 738 -10.93 18.16 24.49
N TRP A 739 -11.56 17.88 23.37
CA TRP A 739 -10.97 17.02 22.34
C TRP A 739 -9.91 17.77 21.55
N GLY A 740 -8.79 17.08 21.28
CA GLY A 740 -7.70 17.58 20.46
C GLY A 740 -6.86 16.46 19.87
N MET A 741 -5.95 16.85 18.98
CA MET A 741 -5.09 15.92 18.25
C MET A 741 -3.67 16.43 18.22
N SER A 742 -2.71 15.55 18.47
CA SER A 742 -1.28 15.80 18.37
C SER A 742 -0.70 15.00 17.21
N ILE A 743 0.05 15.66 16.31
CA ILE A 743 0.60 15.06 15.09
C ILE A 743 2.12 15.21 15.10
N ASP A 744 2.85 14.11 15.19
CA ASP A 744 4.30 14.11 15.09
C ASP A 744 4.77 14.07 13.64
N VAL A 745 5.26 15.20 13.14
CA VAL A 745 5.78 15.35 11.77
C VAL A 745 7.08 14.53 11.59
N ASP A 746 7.84 14.31 12.67
CA ASP A 746 9.05 13.49 12.64
C ASP A 746 8.74 12.01 12.34
N ALA A 747 7.60 11.52 12.86
CA ALA A 747 7.13 10.15 12.65
C ALA A 747 6.29 9.98 11.37
N CYS A 748 5.91 11.08 10.68
CA CYS A 748 5.05 10.98 9.52
C CYS A 748 5.86 10.64 8.27
N VAL A 749 5.68 9.43 7.73
CA VAL A 749 6.43 8.95 6.57
C VAL A 749 5.77 9.22 5.21
N GLY A 750 4.63 9.89 5.17
CA GLY A 750 3.97 10.18 3.90
C GLY A 750 3.09 9.05 3.32
N CYS A 751 2.77 7.97 4.04
CA CYS A 751 2.17 6.75 3.46
C CYS A 751 0.70 6.82 2.98
N GLN A 752 0.00 7.96 3.11
CA GLN A 752 -1.41 8.18 2.70
C GLN A 752 -2.49 7.27 3.33
N ALA A 753 -2.12 6.33 4.22
CA ALA A 753 -3.10 5.42 4.84
C ALA A 753 -4.19 6.16 5.61
N CYS A 754 -3.84 7.26 6.29
CA CYS A 754 -4.77 8.10 7.03
C CYS A 754 -5.82 8.79 6.13
N VAL A 755 -5.45 9.17 4.90
CA VAL A 755 -6.38 9.77 3.93
C VAL A 755 -7.45 8.76 3.53
N VAL A 756 -7.05 7.55 3.11
CA VAL A 756 -7.98 6.50 2.69
C VAL A 756 -8.83 6.00 3.86
N ALA A 757 -8.25 5.85 5.07
CA ALA A 757 -9.04 5.49 6.25
C ALA A 757 -10.09 6.55 6.60
N CYS A 758 -9.77 7.83 6.43
CA CYS A 758 -10.73 8.92 6.61
C CYS A 758 -11.86 8.86 5.57
N GLN A 759 -11.52 8.53 4.31
CA GLN A 759 -12.53 8.36 3.27
C GLN A 759 -13.48 7.19 3.57
N ALA A 760 -12.92 6.03 3.91
CA ALA A 760 -13.66 4.81 4.22
C ALA A 760 -14.57 4.97 5.45
N GLU A 761 -14.07 5.58 6.53
CA GLU A 761 -14.81 5.75 7.77
C GLU A 761 -15.96 6.76 7.64
N ASN A 762 -15.75 7.84 6.88
CA ASN A 762 -16.64 9.00 6.88
C ASN A 762 -17.44 9.14 5.58
N ASN A 763 -17.64 8.07 4.82
CA ASN A 763 -18.47 8.07 3.59
C ASN A 763 -18.08 9.19 2.62
N VAL A 764 -16.80 9.50 2.51
CA VAL A 764 -16.32 10.56 1.60
C VAL A 764 -16.44 10.03 0.16
N PRO A 765 -17.18 10.72 -0.72
CA PRO A 765 -17.37 10.25 -2.08
C PRO A 765 -16.12 10.50 -2.94
N VAL A 766 -16.04 9.74 -4.04
CA VAL A 766 -15.00 9.89 -5.07
C VAL A 766 -15.47 10.86 -6.15
N VAL A 767 -14.63 11.80 -6.57
CA VAL A 767 -14.99 12.89 -7.49
C VAL A 767 -14.53 12.68 -8.93
N GLY A 768 -13.47 11.90 -9.13
CA GLY A 768 -12.90 11.62 -10.45
C GLY A 768 -11.90 12.65 -10.97
N LYS A 769 -11.22 12.27 -12.07
CA LYS A 769 -10.02 12.97 -12.56
C LYS A 769 -10.25 14.44 -12.89
N ALA A 770 -11.30 14.76 -13.64
CA ALA A 770 -11.54 16.12 -14.10
C ALA A 770 -11.82 17.07 -12.93
N SER A 771 -12.63 16.63 -11.96
CA SER A 771 -12.93 17.39 -10.74
C SER A 771 -11.68 17.54 -9.85
N ALA A 772 -10.90 16.47 -9.70
CA ALA A 772 -9.63 16.49 -8.97
C ALA A 772 -8.63 17.47 -9.59
N ALA A 773 -8.46 17.47 -10.91
CA ALA A 773 -7.58 18.40 -11.63
C ALA A 773 -8.02 19.86 -11.48
N TYR A 774 -9.31 20.13 -11.27
CA TYR A 774 -9.83 21.47 -11.00
C TYR A 774 -9.67 21.89 -9.52
N GLY A 775 -9.13 21.03 -8.65
CA GLY A 775 -9.03 21.33 -7.21
C GLY A 775 -10.33 21.10 -6.43
N ARG A 776 -11.22 20.22 -6.92
CA ARG A 776 -12.51 19.88 -6.28
C ARG A 776 -12.51 18.51 -5.62
N GLN A 777 -11.34 17.97 -5.28
CA GLN A 777 -11.20 16.73 -4.52
C GLN A 777 -11.87 16.84 -3.15
N LEU A 778 -12.47 15.74 -2.67
CA LEU A 778 -13.21 15.72 -1.40
C LEU A 778 -12.43 15.11 -0.23
N HIS A 779 -11.10 15.20 -0.24
CA HIS A 779 -10.28 14.74 0.88
C HIS A 779 -10.43 15.64 2.13
N TRP A 780 -10.94 15.08 3.23
CA TRP A 780 -11.12 15.76 4.53
C TRP A 780 -9.81 16.00 5.27
N MET A 781 -8.81 15.18 4.98
CA MET A 781 -7.43 15.38 5.35
C MET A 781 -6.58 15.17 4.10
N ARG A 782 -5.54 15.98 3.96
CA ARG A 782 -4.58 15.88 2.87
C ARG A 782 -3.19 15.74 3.47
N LEU A 783 -2.34 14.98 2.81
CA LEU A 783 -0.97 14.78 3.24
C LEU A 783 -0.08 15.60 2.31
N GLU A 784 0.35 16.75 2.81
CA GLU A 784 1.16 17.71 2.07
C GLU A 784 2.62 17.28 2.15
N ARG A 785 3.31 17.30 1.01
CA ARG A 785 4.76 17.10 0.94
C ARG A 785 5.43 18.46 0.75
N TRP A 786 6.28 18.84 1.69
CA TRP A 786 7.11 20.03 1.61
C TRP A 786 8.57 19.61 1.39
N ALA A 787 9.26 20.30 0.50
CA ALA A 787 10.67 20.06 0.19
C ALA A 787 11.46 21.36 0.33
N GLU A 788 12.52 21.33 1.12
CA GLU A 788 13.45 22.44 1.33
C GLU A 788 14.88 22.02 0.93
N GLY A 789 15.78 22.99 0.76
CA GLY A 789 17.16 22.73 0.34
C GLY A 789 17.32 22.61 -1.18
N SER A 790 18.41 21.96 -1.62
CA SER A 790 18.73 21.83 -3.05
C SER A 790 18.15 20.55 -3.64
N ALA A 791 17.99 20.49 -4.97
CA ALA A 791 17.56 19.26 -5.64
C ALA A 791 18.52 18.06 -5.47
N ALA A 792 19.79 18.30 -5.16
CA ALA A 792 20.77 17.26 -4.84
C ALA A 792 20.65 16.76 -3.39
N HIS A 793 20.27 17.64 -2.46
CA HIS A 793 20.09 17.34 -1.04
C HIS A 793 18.78 17.95 -0.49
N PRO A 794 17.63 17.45 -0.96
CA PRO A 794 16.31 17.92 -0.53
C PRO A 794 15.92 17.35 0.84
N MET A 795 15.47 18.22 1.74
CA MET A 795 14.84 17.84 3.00
C MET A 795 13.33 17.77 2.81
N ASN A 796 12.73 16.58 2.98
CA ASN A 796 11.28 16.44 2.88
C ASN A 796 10.59 16.39 4.25
N MET A 797 9.42 17.00 4.31
CA MET A 797 8.50 16.96 5.44
C MET A 797 7.11 16.58 4.95
N PHE A 798 6.46 15.65 5.66
CA PHE A 798 5.09 15.26 5.38
C PHE A 798 4.16 15.81 6.46
N LEU A 799 3.23 16.69 6.07
CA LEU A 799 2.32 17.37 6.98
C LEU A 799 0.88 16.91 6.72
N PRO A 800 0.28 16.11 7.62
CA PRO A 800 -1.15 15.79 7.56
C PRO A 800 -1.98 17.03 7.91
N MET A 801 -2.56 17.67 6.90
CA MET A 801 -3.41 18.85 7.08
C MET A 801 -4.89 18.47 7.05
N LEU A 802 -5.60 18.75 8.14
CA LEU A 802 -7.03 18.47 8.33
C LEU A 802 -7.76 19.66 9.00
N CYS A 803 -9.05 19.53 9.31
CA CYS A 803 -9.72 20.54 10.13
C CYS A 803 -8.98 20.72 11.47
N GLN A 804 -8.57 21.95 11.77
CA GLN A 804 -7.84 22.25 12.99
C GLN A 804 -8.75 22.39 14.23
N HIS A 805 -10.08 22.35 14.04
CA HIS A 805 -11.09 22.53 15.10
C HIS A 805 -10.77 23.75 15.99
N CYS A 806 -10.52 24.89 15.36
CA CYS A 806 -10.13 26.16 15.98
C CYS A 806 -11.08 26.60 17.12
N GLU A 807 -10.52 27.12 18.22
CA GLU A 807 -11.27 27.82 19.27
C GLU A 807 -11.58 29.28 18.89
N VAL A 808 -10.90 29.87 17.93
CA VAL A 808 -11.36 31.11 17.30
C VAL A 808 -11.53 30.78 15.83
N ALA A 809 -12.62 30.07 15.53
CA ALA A 809 -12.88 29.51 14.20
C ALA A 809 -13.45 30.56 13.25
N PRO A 810 -12.68 31.08 12.27
CA PRO A 810 -13.18 32.08 11.33
C PRO A 810 -14.30 31.55 10.43
N CYS A 811 -14.38 30.22 10.28
CA CYS A 811 -15.37 29.56 9.45
C CYS A 811 -16.78 29.44 10.09
N GLU A 812 -16.92 29.69 11.40
CA GLU A 812 -18.21 29.65 12.11
C GLU A 812 -19.07 30.91 11.88
N PRO A 813 -18.61 32.15 12.20
CA PRO A 813 -19.45 33.35 12.14
C PRO A 813 -19.89 33.73 10.72
N VAL A 814 -19.17 33.26 9.69
CA VAL A 814 -19.50 33.50 8.28
C VAL A 814 -20.61 32.58 7.74
N CYS A 815 -21.12 31.64 8.55
CA CYS A 815 -22.21 30.76 8.15
C CYS A 815 -23.57 31.41 8.48
N PRO A 816 -24.34 31.89 7.49
CA PRO A 816 -25.59 32.63 7.75
C PRO A 816 -26.71 31.79 8.36
N VAL A 817 -26.56 30.46 8.33
CA VAL A 817 -27.57 29.49 8.78
C VAL A 817 -27.10 28.64 9.96
N TYR A 818 -25.93 28.97 10.54
CA TYR A 818 -25.33 28.26 11.68
C TYR A 818 -25.12 26.75 11.45
N ALA A 819 -24.84 26.35 10.20
CA ALA A 819 -24.48 24.96 9.88
C ALA A 819 -23.08 24.59 10.39
N ALA A 820 -22.18 25.56 10.50
CA ALA A 820 -20.91 25.43 11.19
C ALA A 820 -21.05 26.08 12.57
N TYR A 821 -20.71 25.35 13.63
CA TYR A 821 -20.85 25.81 15.01
C TYR A 821 -19.82 25.15 15.92
N ARG A 822 -19.70 25.62 17.15
CA ARG A 822 -18.86 25.01 18.17
C ARG A 822 -19.68 24.24 19.19
N THR A 823 -19.19 23.07 19.57
CA THR A 823 -19.71 22.28 20.70
C THR A 823 -19.06 22.67 22.03
N ASP A 824 -19.70 22.36 23.14
CA ASP A 824 -19.16 22.59 24.51
C ASP A 824 -17.89 21.78 24.82
N GLU A 825 -17.52 20.83 23.95
CA GLU A 825 -16.30 20.02 24.04
C GLU A 825 -15.17 20.57 23.13
N GLY A 826 -15.41 21.71 22.49
CA GLY A 826 -14.47 22.43 21.64
C GLY A 826 -14.29 21.84 20.24
N LEU A 827 -15.16 20.93 19.82
CA LEU A 827 -15.22 20.51 18.43
C LEU A 827 -15.94 21.56 17.59
N ASN A 828 -15.36 21.95 16.46
CA ASN A 828 -16.10 22.58 15.37
C ASN A 828 -17.03 21.53 14.73
N GLY A 829 -18.34 21.67 14.92
CA GLY A 829 -19.38 20.84 14.32
C GLY A 829 -19.73 21.28 12.90
N GLN A 830 -20.11 20.32 12.06
CA GLN A 830 -20.69 20.58 10.74
C GLN A 830 -22.03 19.86 10.66
N VAL A 831 -23.12 20.61 10.64
CA VAL A 831 -24.47 20.08 10.46
C VAL A 831 -24.78 20.08 8.97
N TYR A 832 -24.73 18.90 8.34
CA TYR A 832 -24.81 18.78 6.87
C TYR A 832 -26.15 19.26 6.30
N ASN A 833 -27.27 18.86 6.90
CA ASN A 833 -28.62 19.20 6.44
C ASN A 833 -29.00 20.68 6.63
N ARG A 834 -28.26 21.43 7.45
CA ARG A 834 -28.45 22.88 7.61
C ARG A 834 -27.66 23.70 6.60
N CYS A 835 -26.66 23.11 5.94
CA CYS A 835 -25.80 23.82 5.01
C CYS A 835 -26.55 24.16 3.72
N VAL A 836 -26.70 25.46 3.43
CA VAL A 836 -27.33 25.95 2.20
C VAL A 836 -26.33 26.27 1.08
N GLY A 837 -25.07 25.84 1.23
CA GLY A 837 -24.08 25.89 0.16
C GLY A 837 -23.52 27.27 -0.21
N THR A 838 -23.52 28.25 0.69
CA THR A 838 -22.92 29.57 0.42
C THR A 838 -21.40 29.54 0.21
N ARG A 839 -20.73 28.48 0.68
CA ARG A 839 -19.28 28.23 0.58
C ARG A 839 -18.35 29.20 1.32
N TYR A 840 -18.85 30.29 1.90
CA TYR A 840 -18.01 31.28 2.59
C TYR A 840 -17.17 30.67 3.73
N CYS A 841 -17.69 29.70 4.48
CA CYS A 841 -16.91 29.01 5.51
C CYS A 841 -15.63 28.35 4.97
N GLY A 842 -15.60 27.93 3.69
CA GLY A 842 -14.41 27.40 3.04
C GLY A 842 -13.41 28.49 2.63
N ASN A 843 -13.89 29.68 2.26
CA ASN A 843 -13.04 30.83 1.95
C ASN A 843 -12.37 31.39 3.21
N ASN A 844 -13.12 31.50 4.31
CA ASN A 844 -12.61 32.09 5.56
C ASN A 844 -11.78 31.10 6.40
N CYS A 845 -11.70 29.84 6.00
CA CYS A 845 -10.86 28.84 6.66
C CYS A 845 -9.42 28.99 6.16
N PRO A 846 -8.45 29.44 6.99
CA PRO A 846 -7.09 29.70 6.52
C PRO A 846 -6.37 28.43 6.03
N TYR A 847 -6.79 27.27 6.54
CA TYR A 847 -6.25 25.98 6.12
C TYR A 847 -6.89 25.41 4.85
N HIS A 848 -7.96 26.00 4.32
CA HIS A 848 -8.73 25.47 3.17
C HIS A 848 -9.07 23.97 3.27
N VAL A 849 -9.50 23.52 4.45
CA VAL A 849 -9.82 22.11 4.78
C VAL A 849 -11.33 21.81 4.81
N ARG A 850 -12.16 22.78 4.42
CA ARG A 850 -13.57 22.54 4.13
C ARG A 850 -13.73 22.18 2.66
N ARG A 851 -14.47 21.11 2.39
CA ARG A 851 -14.66 20.52 1.07
C ARG A 851 -16.12 20.64 0.66
N PHE A 852 -16.38 21.09 -0.56
CA PHE A 852 -17.72 21.36 -1.02
C PHE A 852 -18.19 20.28 -2.00
N ASN A 853 -19.38 19.73 -1.77
CA ASN A 853 -20.01 18.83 -2.73
C ASN A 853 -20.54 19.60 -3.93
N TRP A 854 -19.76 19.62 -5.01
CA TRP A 854 -20.10 20.35 -6.24
C TRP A 854 -21.17 19.65 -7.08
N PHE A 855 -21.26 18.33 -6.93
CA PHE A 855 -22.14 17.45 -7.69
C PHE A 855 -22.86 16.51 -6.74
N GLN A 856 -23.89 15.85 -7.25
CA GLN A 856 -24.41 14.65 -6.59
C GLN A 856 -23.47 13.50 -6.95
N TYR A 857 -22.75 12.98 -5.95
CA TYR A 857 -21.86 11.84 -6.14
C TYR A 857 -22.62 10.55 -5.89
N GLU A 858 -22.53 9.62 -6.84
CA GLU A 858 -23.18 8.32 -6.74
C GLU A 858 -22.22 7.27 -6.20
N PHE A 859 -22.77 6.34 -5.42
CA PHE A 859 -22.11 5.10 -5.01
C PHE A 859 -22.72 3.97 -5.84
N PRO A 860 -22.01 3.46 -6.86
CA PRO A 860 -22.51 2.39 -7.71
C PRO A 860 -22.85 1.11 -6.98
N ALA A 861 -24.01 0.51 -7.23
CA ALA A 861 -24.34 -0.83 -6.75
C ALA A 861 -23.22 -1.85 -7.03
N PRO A 862 -22.72 -2.60 -6.01
CA PRO A 862 -23.11 -2.63 -4.59
C PRO A 862 -22.20 -1.81 -3.63
N LEU A 863 -21.40 -0.85 -4.09
CA LEU A 863 -20.48 -0.06 -3.26
C LEU A 863 -21.16 0.74 -2.15
N GLU A 864 -22.44 1.09 -2.28
CA GLU A 864 -23.24 1.72 -1.23
C GLU A 864 -23.37 0.84 0.02
N VAL A 865 -23.20 -0.48 -0.11
CA VAL A 865 -23.22 -1.42 1.01
C VAL A 865 -22.02 -1.22 1.93
N GLN A 866 -20.94 -0.60 1.47
CA GLN A 866 -19.77 -0.32 2.33
C GLN A 866 -19.98 0.88 3.27
N LEU A 867 -21.02 1.69 3.04
CA LEU A 867 -21.19 2.97 3.73
C LEU A 867 -21.41 2.76 5.24
N ASN A 868 -20.68 3.55 6.02
CA ASN A 868 -20.80 3.59 7.47
C ASN A 868 -22.19 4.14 7.85
N PRO A 869 -23.06 3.35 8.48
CA PRO A 869 -24.42 3.79 8.80
C PRO A 869 -24.47 4.89 9.87
N ASP A 870 -23.38 5.10 10.61
CA ASP A 870 -23.31 6.11 11.68
C ASP A 870 -22.89 7.50 11.15
N VAL A 871 -22.64 7.63 9.84
CA VAL A 871 -22.21 8.88 9.20
C VAL A 871 -23.14 9.21 8.04
N THR A 872 -23.68 10.43 8.05
CA THR A 872 -24.53 10.93 6.97
C THR A 872 -23.83 10.84 5.61
N VAL A 873 -24.50 10.34 4.58
CA VAL A 873 -24.06 10.46 3.19
C VAL A 873 -24.50 11.83 2.68
N ARG A 874 -23.57 12.65 2.20
CA ARG A 874 -23.88 14.05 1.85
C ARG A 874 -24.40 14.15 0.42
N GLN A 875 -25.23 15.16 0.21
CA GLN A 875 -25.80 15.51 -1.09
C GLN A 875 -25.05 16.70 -1.71
N LEU A 876 -25.40 17.00 -2.95
CA LEU A 876 -25.02 18.23 -3.65
C LEU A 876 -25.21 19.48 -2.75
N GLY A 877 -24.29 20.42 -2.84
CA GLY A 877 -24.45 21.76 -2.24
C GLY A 877 -24.06 21.86 -0.77
N VAL A 878 -23.48 20.81 -0.19
CA VAL A 878 -23.13 20.76 1.23
C VAL A 878 -21.62 20.85 1.46
N MET A 879 -21.21 21.62 2.47
CA MET A 879 -19.83 21.65 2.96
C MET A 879 -19.54 20.49 3.91
N GLU A 880 -18.36 19.92 3.77
CA GLU A 880 -17.79 18.86 4.59
C GLU A 880 -16.44 19.27 5.16
N LYS A 881 -16.00 18.54 6.17
CA LYS A 881 -14.69 18.69 6.81
C LYS A 881 -14.41 17.48 7.70
N CYS A 882 -13.16 17.32 8.11
CA CYS A 882 -12.84 16.45 9.24
C CYS A 882 -13.67 16.83 10.48
N THR A 883 -14.28 15.84 11.11
CA THR A 883 -15.13 15.97 12.31
C THR A 883 -14.47 15.39 13.56
N MET A 884 -13.17 15.06 13.50
CA MET A 884 -12.48 14.22 14.50
C MET A 884 -13.17 12.86 14.72
N CYS A 885 -13.80 12.31 13.67
CA CYS A 885 -14.60 11.09 13.72
C CYS A 885 -15.66 11.16 14.84
N ILE A 886 -16.51 12.20 14.82
CA ILE A 886 -17.54 12.46 15.84
C ILE A 886 -18.39 11.22 16.18
N GLN A 887 -18.69 10.38 15.20
CA GLN A 887 -19.41 9.12 15.39
C GLN A 887 -18.70 8.16 16.37
N ARG A 888 -17.35 8.14 16.36
CA ARG A 888 -16.54 7.36 17.29
C ARG A 888 -16.44 8.02 18.66
N ILE A 889 -16.43 9.36 18.70
CA ILE A 889 -16.47 10.12 19.96
C ILE A 889 -17.78 9.84 20.70
N VAL A 890 -18.91 9.90 19.99
CA VAL A 890 -20.24 9.59 20.55
C VAL A 890 -20.28 8.15 21.05
N ALA A 891 -19.90 7.18 20.21
CA ALA A 891 -19.89 5.77 20.62
C ALA A 891 -19.00 5.49 21.84
N GLY A 892 -17.81 6.08 21.91
CA GLY A 892 -16.91 5.92 23.06
C GLY A 892 -17.46 6.56 24.34
N LYS A 893 -18.13 7.71 24.22
CA LYS A 893 -18.83 8.36 25.35
C LYS A 893 -20.03 7.54 25.83
N ASP A 894 -20.81 7.00 24.91
CA ASP A 894 -21.95 6.13 25.24
C ASP A 894 -21.47 4.89 25.98
N ARG A 895 -20.42 4.22 25.50
CA ARG A 895 -19.80 3.08 26.21
C ARG A 895 -19.35 3.47 27.61
N ALA A 896 -18.64 4.58 27.77
CA ALA A 896 -18.17 5.03 29.08
C ALA A 896 -19.34 5.34 30.04
N ARG A 897 -20.40 5.98 29.54
CA ARG A 897 -21.63 6.24 30.30
C ARG A 897 -22.29 4.94 30.75
N ASP A 898 -22.43 3.97 29.86
CA ASP A 898 -23.06 2.68 30.16
C ASP A 898 -22.24 1.87 31.17
N GLU A 899 -20.91 1.98 31.12
CA GLU A 899 -19.95 1.46 32.11
C GLU A 899 -19.84 2.33 33.38
N LYS A 900 -20.63 3.41 33.49
CA LYS A 900 -20.67 4.35 34.62
C LYS A 900 -19.30 4.94 35.00
N ARG A 901 -18.50 5.29 33.99
CA ARG A 901 -17.17 5.90 34.15
C ARG A 901 -16.96 7.06 33.18
N SER A 902 -15.91 7.84 33.42
CA SER A 902 -15.44 8.81 32.42
C SER A 902 -14.78 8.10 31.24
N VAL A 903 -14.69 8.81 30.13
CA VAL A 903 -13.87 8.39 28.98
C VAL A 903 -12.41 8.42 29.39
N ARG A 904 -11.70 7.34 29.08
CA ARG A 904 -10.26 7.13 29.30
C ARG A 904 -9.50 7.32 28.00
N ASP A 905 -8.20 7.58 28.10
CA ASP A 905 -7.34 7.60 26.92
C ASP A 905 -7.39 6.25 26.18
N GLY A 906 -7.43 6.29 24.85
CA GLY A 906 -7.61 5.11 24.00
C GLY A 906 -9.04 4.56 23.89
N ASP A 907 -10.03 5.05 24.65
CA ASP A 907 -11.43 4.64 24.45
C ASP A 907 -11.95 5.04 23.07
N ILE A 908 -11.49 6.19 22.57
CA ILE A 908 -11.86 6.78 21.28
C ILE A 908 -10.61 6.88 20.43
N VAL A 909 -10.59 6.15 19.32
CA VAL A 909 -9.50 6.18 18.35
C VAL A 909 -10.08 6.56 16.98
N PRO A 910 -9.81 7.77 16.46
CA PRO A 910 -10.20 8.16 15.11
C PRO A 910 -9.56 7.27 14.04
N ALA A 911 -10.21 7.13 12.88
CA ALA A 911 -9.73 6.26 11.80
C ALA A 911 -8.32 6.61 11.31
N CYS A 912 -7.98 7.91 11.26
CA CYS A 912 -6.65 8.36 10.84
C CYS A 912 -5.54 8.00 11.84
N GLN A 913 -5.83 7.97 13.15
CA GLN A 913 -4.91 7.50 14.19
C GLN A 913 -4.77 5.97 14.14
N GLN A 914 -5.90 5.26 14.11
CA GLN A 914 -5.90 3.79 14.19
C GLN A 914 -5.11 3.15 13.04
N THR A 915 -5.24 3.67 11.83
CA THR A 915 -4.58 3.11 10.66
C THR A 915 -3.08 3.42 10.58
N CYS A 916 -2.58 4.43 11.32
CA CYS A 916 -1.26 5.00 11.13
C CYS A 916 -0.14 4.06 11.62
N PRO A 917 0.71 3.50 10.73
CA PRO A 917 1.73 2.53 11.14
C PRO A 917 2.81 3.11 12.05
N THR A 918 3.04 4.42 11.96
CA THR A 918 4.07 5.13 12.72
C THR A 918 3.53 5.73 14.02
N LYS A 919 2.22 5.66 14.26
CA LYS A 919 1.53 6.34 15.36
C LYS A 919 1.81 7.85 15.40
N ALA A 920 1.99 8.48 14.22
CA ALA A 920 2.21 9.91 14.10
C ALA A 920 1.02 10.74 14.60
N ILE A 921 -0.21 10.23 14.51
CA ILE A 921 -1.43 10.93 14.92
C ILE A 921 -1.90 10.37 16.26
N THR A 922 -2.11 11.23 17.25
CA THR A 922 -2.65 10.87 18.57
C THR A 922 -3.82 11.80 18.92
N PHE A 923 -5.01 11.25 19.13
CA PHE A 923 -6.20 11.97 19.55
C PHE A 923 -6.53 11.66 21.01
N GLY A 924 -7.03 12.65 21.74
CA GLY A 924 -7.39 12.46 23.14
C GLY A 924 -8.00 13.71 23.78
N ASN A 925 -8.27 13.60 25.08
CA ASN A 925 -8.81 14.68 25.89
C ASN A 925 -7.67 15.58 26.42
N LEU A 926 -7.52 16.78 25.88
CA LEU A 926 -6.48 17.75 26.28
C LEU A 926 -6.63 18.27 27.72
N LYS A 927 -7.78 18.07 28.37
CA LYS A 927 -7.96 18.36 29.81
C LYS A 927 -7.44 17.24 30.72
N ASP A 928 -7.23 16.04 30.18
CA ASP A 928 -6.62 14.94 30.91
C ASP A 928 -5.11 14.98 30.70
N ASP A 929 -4.39 15.48 31.70
CA ASP A 929 -2.93 15.59 31.73
C ASP A 929 -2.22 14.23 31.57
N ALA A 930 -2.91 13.13 31.88
CA ALA A 930 -2.39 11.79 31.70
C ALA A 930 -2.57 11.25 30.27
N SER A 931 -3.41 11.88 29.43
CA SER A 931 -3.62 11.45 28.05
C SER A 931 -2.38 11.69 27.18
N GLU A 932 -2.11 10.78 26.25
CA GLU A 932 -0.95 10.90 25.36
C GLU A 932 -1.04 12.15 24.47
N ALA A 933 -2.25 12.51 24.02
CA ALA A 933 -2.45 13.73 23.23
C ALA A 933 -2.04 15.00 24.00
N ALA A 934 -2.38 15.10 25.30
CA ALA A 934 -2.02 16.24 26.14
C ALA A 934 -0.51 16.30 26.42
N LYS A 935 0.12 15.15 26.69
CA LYS A 935 1.59 15.07 26.86
C LYS A 935 2.33 15.55 25.63
N LEU A 936 1.92 15.10 24.45
CA LEU A 936 2.50 15.53 23.18
C LEU A 936 2.24 17.01 22.90
N ALA A 937 1.05 17.53 23.21
CA ALA A 937 0.73 18.95 23.03
C ALA A 937 1.61 19.89 23.88
N ARG A 938 2.15 19.39 25.00
CA ARG A 938 3.10 20.10 25.88
C ARG A 938 4.57 19.84 25.56
N SER A 939 4.85 19.04 24.53
CA SER A 939 6.21 18.76 24.08
C SER A 939 6.96 20.05 23.75
N PRO A 940 8.26 20.16 24.03
CA PRO A 940 9.06 21.31 23.60
C PRO A 940 9.06 21.52 22.08
N ARG A 941 8.85 20.45 21.31
CA ARG A 941 8.70 20.48 19.84
C ARG A 941 7.33 20.95 19.37
N ALA A 942 6.37 21.17 20.27
CA ALA A 942 4.98 21.48 19.92
C ALA A 942 4.85 22.88 19.28
N TYR A 943 4.03 22.96 18.23
CA TYR A 943 3.66 24.21 17.58
C TYR A 943 2.26 24.09 16.92
N HIS A 944 1.66 25.23 16.59
CA HIS A 944 0.44 25.31 15.79
C HIS A 944 0.78 25.88 14.40
N VAL A 945 0.13 25.35 13.37
CA VAL A 945 0.26 25.88 12.00
C VAL A 945 -0.56 27.16 11.89
N LEU A 946 0.07 28.22 11.35
CA LEU A 946 -0.52 29.56 11.23
C LEU A 946 -0.96 30.14 12.58
N ASP A 947 -0.12 29.99 13.60
CA ASP A 947 -0.39 30.46 14.97
C ASP A 947 -0.57 31.98 15.04
N GLU A 948 0.15 32.70 14.16
CA GLU A 948 0.08 34.16 13.99
C GLU A 948 -1.31 34.69 13.61
N ILE A 949 -2.21 33.84 13.08
CA ILE A 949 -3.59 34.22 12.78
C ILE A 949 -4.44 34.27 14.06
N GLY A 950 -4.00 33.62 15.14
CA GLY A 950 -4.71 33.60 16.42
C GLY A 950 -5.98 32.74 16.42
N THR A 951 -6.08 31.72 15.55
CA THR A 951 -7.27 30.83 15.48
C THR A 951 -7.37 29.84 16.65
N ARG A 952 -6.35 29.73 17.50
CA ARG A 952 -6.23 28.79 18.63
C ARG A 952 -6.64 27.34 18.25
N PRO A 953 -5.87 26.66 17.37
CA PRO A 953 -6.16 25.29 16.93
C PRO A 953 -6.26 24.27 18.06
N SER A 954 -7.12 23.26 17.88
CA SER A 954 -7.15 22.06 18.74
C SER A 954 -6.21 20.96 18.25
N VAL A 955 -5.52 21.21 17.14
CA VAL A 955 -4.51 20.31 16.57
C VAL A 955 -3.13 20.91 16.83
N THR A 956 -2.27 20.12 17.45
CA THR A 956 -0.88 20.48 17.77
C THR A 956 0.05 19.63 16.92
N TYR A 957 1.08 20.23 16.34
CA TYR A 957 2.10 19.50 15.58
C TYR A 957 3.40 19.45 16.35
N LEU A 958 4.17 18.38 16.19
CA LEU A 958 5.55 18.32 16.65
C LEU A 958 6.49 18.52 15.48
N LYS A 959 7.48 19.39 15.63
CA LYS A 959 8.50 19.66 14.62
C LYS A 959 9.22 18.38 14.21
N LYS A 960 9.53 18.22 12.91
CA LYS A 960 10.45 17.17 12.42
C LYS A 960 11.82 17.37 13.07
N VAL A 961 12.47 16.30 13.50
CA VAL A 961 13.85 16.38 13.98
C VAL A 961 14.75 16.06 12.80
N VAL A 962 15.74 16.92 12.55
CA VAL A 962 16.70 16.75 11.46
C VAL A 962 18.08 16.47 12.04
N ARG A 963 18.86 15.61 11.39
CA ARG A 963 20.24 15.33 11.81
C ARG A 963 21.17 16.17 10.94
N GLU A 964 22.13 16.85 11.55
CA GLU A 964 23.14 17.64 10.81
C GLU A 964 23.92 16.72 9.86
N HIS A 965 24.05 17.13 8.60
CA HIS A 965 24.96 16.50 7.66
C HIS A 965 26.40 16.88 8.03
N ALA A 966 27.29 15.89 8.11
CA ALA A 966 28.71 16.09 8.40
C ALA A 966 29.47 16.62 7.18
#